data_AF-A0A8D0CCF3-F1
#
_entry.id   AF-A0A8D0CCF3-F1
#
_cell.length_a   1.000
_cell.length_b   1.000
_cell.length_c   1.000
_cell.angle_alpha   90.00
_cell.angle_beta   90.00
_cell.angle_gamma   90.00
#
_symmetry.space_group_name_H-M   'P 1'
#
loop_
_entity.id
_entity.type
_entity.pdbx_description
1 polymer ?
#
loop_
_entity_poly.entity_id
_entity_poly.type
_entity_poly.pdbx_seq_one_letter_code
_entity_poly.pdbx_strand_id
1 'polypeptide(L)'
;MNLSNPFIKLFRLIELGMSLMFFLVSGFSCDESIFQITPSSLLAWHGSCVVLSCQINEMHNSAHIHDVHLVWYFEPSWNYNWQDYNTTLLYDSSKTLENQTSPAFWGRVRFIGDLARKDCSLMVSHRLFAHINSEVLDILSSFDFVEIESPPEPKIELVPPKIIENVPAKVICTMSYDCPDEPVILTFHGLAEHHLSSQTTIFENRRILTTMIFEPTWEDDGKILSCILRSPNGKEISQSTLKLDVKCEHIETPSIEMKILKLNAVPGTTVQEGEKLSLECNVDGSNPGVTYQWYKDNIVRRWTTDKITFNSAQATDGGSYKCEARNEVGSKTSEPLTIDVQYPPKQTRVEMPYGPFQENSRVTLSCSSQGNPHISHYEWYKNRETQVTGTSEKLYFGALQPGHSGTYYCKAFNSIGNAMSLPVTLDVQYAPKDVQLSITNPQSIKERDTVRLNCSVGSSNPVYRWYKWYKMQKPIENSQQLYTFTALPEKNNVYRCEACNRVGCISSNQVTVDVLFAPQNVRASRSPKGQISEGGVVTLECEVGDSNPLHITFSWYKDGRQLNSSSFSLTIQKVAPSDSGTYGCEAKNEIGTSSSSVSLDVRYGPRNVRLSLQRTDVITEGMDVQLHCLNDANPQSHTYKWYWNGKEMAQEVLSILKLTKIQVEQSGCYRCRVFNTISEGESECKNLSVSYSRSTKLKRILIVMTPNSSLVQC
;
A
#
# COMPACT_ATOMS: atom_id res chain seq x y z
N MET A 1 65.20 10.41 41.84
CA MET A 1 65.23 9.17 42.62
C MET A 1 66.23 8.23 41.95
N ASN A 2 67.15 7.69 42.75
CA ASN A 2 68.19 6.69 42.45
C ASN A 2 69.26 6.99 41.39
N LEU A 3 70.39 7.46 41.93
CA LEU A 3 71.76 7.33 41.45
C LEU A 3 72.28 5.90 41.70
N SER A 4 73.09 5.37 40.80
CA SER A 4 74.17 4.43 41.14
C SER A 4 75.28 4.48 40.09
N ASN A 5 76.36 5.16 40.48
CA ASN A 5 77.67 5.26 39.84
C ASN A 5 78.67 4.86 40.94
N PRO A 6 79.63 3.95 40.74
CA PRO A 6 80.70 3.76 41.72
C PRO A 6 82.02 4.33 41.21
N PHE A 7 82.37 5.46 41.82
CA PHE A 7 83.71 6.03 41.88
C PHE A 7 84.60 5.22 42.86
N ILE A 8 85.81 4.90 42.40
CA ILE A 8 87.13 5.12 43.04
C ILE A 8 87.17 5.09 44.58
N LYS A 9 87.90 4.11 45.14
CA LYS A 9 88.51 4.17 46.49
C LYS A 9 90.00 3.82 46.41
N LEU A 10 90.82 4.80 46.77
CA LEU A 10 92.28 4.76 46.95
C LEU A 10 92.55 4.81 48.47
N PHE A 11 93.43 3.98 49.05
CA PHE A 11 94.44 4.38 50.07
C PHE A 11 95.29 3.21 50.64
N ARG A 12 96.59 3.52 50.78
CA ARG A 12 97.72 2.93 51.57
C ARG A 12 98.31 1.60 51.08
N LEU A 13 99.50 1.56 50.45
CA LEU A 13 100.87 1.80 50.98
C LEU A 13 101.19 1.03 52.27
N ILE A 14 101.76 -0.17 52.12
CA ILE A 14 102.87 -0.65 52.94
C ILE A 14 104.03 -0.95 51.98
N GLU A 15 105.16 -0.31 52.26
CA GLU A 15 106.46 -0.47 51.62
C GLU A 15 106.92 -1.93 51.56
N LEU A 16 107.33 -2.38 50.37
CA LEU A 16 108.53 -3.20 50.19
C LEU A 16 109.05 -2.83 48.79
N GLY A 17 110.09 -2.01 48.77
CA GLY A 17 110.65 -1.43 47.56
C GLY A 17 111.43 -2.44 46.73
N MET A 18 111.32 -2.31 45.40
CA MET A 18 112.24 -2.87 44.41
C MET A 18 112.46 -1.77 43.34
N SER A 19 113.72 -1.42 43.03
CA SER A 19 114.19 -0.15 42.41
C SER A 19 115.10 -0.31 41.15
N LEU A 20 114.73 0.25 39.97
CA LEU A 20 115.36 0.03 38.63
C LEU A 20 115.94 1.32 38.14
N MET A 21 117.15 1.22 37.62
CA MET A 21 117.73 2.23 36.76
C MET A 21 118.46 1.61 35.56
N PHE A 22 119.24 2.44 34.89
CA PHE A 22 119.99 2.21 33.66
C PHE A 22 121.38 2.83 33.76
N PHE A 23 122.41 2.17 33.21
CA PHE A 23 123.70 2.82 32.93
C PHE A 23 124.22 2.52 31.53
N LEU A 24 124.77 3.58 30.93
CA LEU A 24 125.71 3.52 29.80
C LEU A 24 127.08 3.93 30.33
N VAL A 25 128.12 3.17 29.97
CA VAL A 25 129.50 3.50 30.32
C VAL A 25 130.20 4.15 29.13
N SER A 26 130.74 5.35 29.34
CA SER A 26 132.14 5.61 28.96
C SER A 26 132.80 6.53 29.99
N GLY A 27 133.67 5.93 30.80
CA GLY A 27 134.79 6.54 31.54
C GLY A 27 134.56 7.82 32.35
N PHE A 28 134.36 7.64 33.66
CA PHE A 28 134.54 8.57 34.80
C PHE A 28 133.36 9.46 35.22
N SER A 29 132.77 9.06 36.36
CA SER A 29 132.16 9.86 37.44
C SER A 29 130.97 10.76 37.08
N CYS A 30 129.76 10.41 37.54
CA CYS A 30 128.81 11.32 38.24
C CYS A 30 127.55 10.57 38.75
N ASP A 31 127.01 11.08 39.85
CA ASP A 31 125.79 10.65 40.57
C ASP A 31 124.50 10.61 39.70
N GLU A 32 123.60 9.70 40.06
CA GLU A 32 122.49 9.17 39.26
C GLU A 32 121.11 9.69 39.72
N SER A 33 120.17 9.95 38.79
CA SER A 33 118.76 10.32 39.09
C SER A 33 117.74 9.40 38.38
N ILE A 34 116.78 8.82 39.13
CA ILE A 34 115.79 7.80 38.68
C ILE A 34 114.41 8.41 38.40
N PHE A 35 113.72 7.97 37.34
CA PHE A 35 112.27 8.16 37.16
C PHE A 35 111.51 6.83 37.31
N GLN A 36 110.49 6.80 38.19
CA GLN A 36 109.67 5.62 38.47
C GLN A 36 108.26 5.79 37.86
N ILE A 37 107.81 4.84 37.04
CA ILE A 37 106.44 4.78 36.52
C ILE A 37 105.81 3.49 37.04
N THR A 38 104.75 3.61 37.83
CA THR A 38 104.06 2.48 38.46
C THR A 38 102.59 2.43 38.06
N PRO A 39 102.19 1.62 37.07
CA PRO A 39 100.85 1.07 37.05
C PRO A 39 100.82 -0.16 37.96
N SER A 40 99.92 -0.19 38.94
CA SER A 40 99.78 -1.29 39.91
C SER A 40 99.19 -2.58 39.34
N SER A 41 98.73 -2.59 38.08
CA SER A 41 98.27 -3.78 37.34
C SER A 41 98.09 -3.44 35.85
N LEU A 42 98.34 -4.38 34.94
CA LEU A 42 98.11 -4.21 33.49
C LEU A 42 96.81 -4.88 33.07
N LEU A 43 95.87 -4.10 32.53
CA LEU A 43 94.54 -4.54 32.10
C LEU A 43 94.52 -4.78 30.58
N ALA A 44 94.23 -6.02 30.16
CA ALA A 44 93.99 -6.40 28.77
C ALA A 44 92.96 -7.54 28.67
N TRP A 45 92.21 -7.59 27.57
CA TRP A 45 91.41 -8.77 27.23
C TRP A 45 92.28 -9.84 26.55
N HIS A 46 91.86 -11.10 26.63
CA HIS A 46 92.61 -12.24 26.10
C HIS A 46 92.97 -12.07 24.62
N GLY A 47 94.27 -12.16 24.30
CA GLY A 47 94.79 -12.03 22.93
C GLY A 47 94.91 -10.59 22.40
N SER A 48 94.73 -9.59 23.28
CA SER A 48 94.97 -8.18 22.99
C SER A 48 96.41 -7.73 23.28
N CYS A 49 96.65 -6.44 23.13
CA CYS A 49 97.85 -5.76 23.59
C CYS A 49 97.54 -4.84 24.79
N VAL A 50 98.59 -4.44 25.51
CA VAL A 50 98.55 -3.38 26.53
C VAL A 50 99.54 -2.29 26.15
N VAL A 51 99.14 -1.03 26.34
CA VAL A 51 100.02 0.13 26.18
C VAL A 51 100.44 0.65 27.56
N LEU A 52 101.73 0.54 27.86
CA LEU A 52 102.41 1.20 28.97
C LEU A 52 102.71 2.65 28.57
N SER A 53 101.82 3.56 28.96
CA SER A 53 101.99 4.98 28.65
C SER A 53 103.09 5.61 29.51
N CYS A 54 104.00 6.37 28.89
CA CYS A 54 105.16 6.97 29.56
C CYS A 54 105.46 8.36 29.01
N GLN A 55 105.68 9.34 29.91
CA GLN A 55 106.02 10.72 29.58
C GLN A 55 107.24 11.16 30.39
N ILE A 56 108.29 11.65 29.71
CA ILE A 56 109.51 12.15 30.33
C ILE A 56 109.30 13.63 30.71
N ASN A 57 109.35 13.95 32.00
CA ASN A 57 108.99 15.29 32.47
C ASN A 57 110.17 16.26 32.71
N GLU A 58 111.41 15.80 32.91
CA GLU A 58 112.57 16.68 33.19
C GLU A 58 113.55 16.85 32.01
N MET A 59 114.27 17.99 32.00
CA MET A 59 115.32 18.31 31.03
C MET A 59 116.71 18.11 31.68
N HIS A 60 117.58 17.32 31.05
CA HIS A 60 118.97 17.22 31.48
C HIS A 60 119.80 18.35 30.83
N ASN A 61 120.40 19.24 31.63
CA ASN A 61 121.27 20.34 31.21
C ASN A 61 120.76 21.22 30.05
N SER A 62 119.45 21.50 30.01
CA SER A 62 118.85 22.46 29.05
C SER A 62 119.10 22.14 27.56
N ALA A 63 119.41 20.89 27.22
CA ALA A 63 119.58 20.41 25.85
C ALA A 63 118.47 19.40 25.50
N HIS A 64 118.07 19.39 24.23
CA HIS A 64 117.16 18.36 23.73
C HIS A 64 117.84 16.99 23.78
N ILE A 65 117.15 16.03 24.39
CA ILE A 65 117.53 14.62 24.40
C ILE A 65 117.41 14.10 22.96
N HIS A 66 118.55 13.94 22.28
CA HIS A 66 118.59 13.47 20.90
C HIS A 66 119.12 12.04 20.76
N ASP A 67 120.06 11.64 21.63
CA ASP A 67 120.57 10.28 21.72
C ASP A 67 120.46 9.82 23.17
N VAL A 68 119.37 9.12 23.48
CA VAL A 68 119.18 8.45 24.77
C VAL A 68 118.95 6.99 24.50
N HIS A 69 119.81 6.15 25.09
CA HIS A 69 119.52 4.73 25.16
C HIS A 69 118.41 4.55 26.18
N LEU A 70 117.18 4.47 25.66
CA LEU A 70 116.02 4.11 26.42
C LEU A 70 116.04 2.62 26.66
N VAL A 71 115.87 2.26 27.91
CA VAL A 71 115.74 0.87 28.25
C VAL A 71 114.73 0.73 29.38
N TRP A 72 113.88 -0.28 29.25
CA TRP A 72 112.81 -0.64 30.14
C TRP A 72 113.15 -1.96 30.78
N TYR A 73 113.06 -1.99 32.09
CA TYR A 73 113.09 -3.22 32.85
C TYR A 73 111.76 -3.36 33.60
N PHE A 74 111.46 -4.57 34.05
CA PHE A 74 110.34 -4.89 34.94
C PHE A 74 110.88 -5.29 36.31
N GLU A 75 110.25 -4.90 37.42
CA GLU A 75 110.62 -5.28 38.80
C GLU A 75 112.13 -5.36 39.13
N PRO A 76 112.77 -4.22 39.21
CA PRO A 76 114.20 -4.11 39.45
C PRO A 76 114.82 -4.82 40.63
N SER A 77 116.10 -5.14 40.51
CA SER A 77 116.99 -5.04 41.67
C SER A 77 118.42 -4.72 41.24
N TRP A 78 119.03 -3.69 41.84
CA TRP A 78 120.44 -3.40 41.58
C TRP A 78 121.32 -4.49 42.18
N ASN A 79 122.10 -5.16 41.35
CA ASN A 79 123.06 -6.16 41.80
C ASN A 79 124.45 -5.52 41.87
N TYR A 80 124.85 -5.15 43.09
CA TYR A 80 126.14 -4.53 43.37
C TYR A 80 127.36 -5.34 42.86
N ASN A 81 127.25 -6.67 42.70
CA ASN A 81 128.35 -7.49 42.21
C ASN A 81 128.60 -7.35 40.71
N TRP A 82 127.55 -7.09 39.93
CA TRP A 82 127.64 -6.99 38.46
C TRP A 82 127.60 -5.55 37.97
N GLN A 83 127.37 -4.59 38.89
CA GLN A 83 127.07 -3.19 38.56
C GLN A 83 125.96 -3.10 37.48
N ASP A 84 124.95 -3.97 37.60
CA ASP A 84 123.82 -4.03 36.67
C ASP A 84 122.53 -4.43 37.43
N TYR A 85 121.38 -4.14 36.83
CA TYR A 85 120.09 -4.53 37.37
C TYR A 85 119.80 -6.00 37.07
N ASN A 86 119.70 -6.81 38.12
CA ASN A 86 119.26 -8.20 38.01
C ASN A 86 117.73 -8.24 37.94
N THR A 87 117.18 -8.02 36.74
CA THR A 87 115.75 -8.23 36.50
C THR A 87 115.38 -8.44 35.02
N THR A 88 114.08 -8.60 34.75
CA THR A 88 113.50 -8.84 33.43
C THR A 88 113.59 -7.59 32.55
N LEU A 89 114.40 -7.65 31.50
CA LEU A 89 114.49 -6.62 30.48
C LEU A 89 113.24 -6.62 29.59
N LEU A 90 112.51 -5.50 29.55
CA LEU A 90 111.32 -5.33 28.72
C LEU A 90 111.64 -4.74 27.34
N TYR A 91 112.58 -3.81 27.24
CA TYR A 91 112.98 -3.19 25.97
C TYR A 91 114.33 -2.50 26.12
N ASP A 92 115.25 -2.64 25.17
CA ASP A 92 116.56 -1.97 25.16
C ASP A 92 116.90 -1.43 23.79
N SER A 93 116.93 -0.12 23.66
CA SER A 93 117.28 0.56 22.41
C SER A 93 118.75 0.39 22.00
N SER A 94 119.64 -0.01 22.91
CA SER A 94 121.06 -0.24 22.62
C SER A 94 121.36 -1.63 22.05
N LYS A 95 120.41 -2.57 22.13
CA LYS A 95 120.60 -3.99 21.77
C LYS A 95 119.93 -4.36 20.44
N THR A 96 120.47 -5.39 19.78
CA THR A 96 119.89 -6.03 18.58
C THR A 96 118.54 -6.68 18.92
N LEU A 97 117.62 -6.82 17.95
CA LEU A 97 116.21 -7.22 18.16
C LEU A 97 116.02 -8.46 19.07
N GLU A 98 116.88 -9.47 18.93
CA GLU A 98 116.89 -10.70 19.75
C GLU A 98 117.49 -10.52 21.15
N ASN A 99 118.13 -9.40 21.46
CA ASN A 99 118.66 -9.09 22.78
C ASN A 99 117.96 -7.88 23.42
N GLN A 100 116.93 -7.30 22.77
CA GLN A 100 116.21 -6.12 23.28
C GLN A 100 115.38 -6.43 24.53
N THR A 101 114.96 -7.66 24.70
CA THR A 101 114.04 -8.07 25.76
C THR A 101 114.51 -9.39 26.34
N SER A 102 114.06 -9.73 27.56
CA SER A 102 114.22 -11.08 28.08
C SER A 102 113.48 -12.09 27.18
N PRO A 103 113.82 -13.40 27.26
CA PRO A 103 113.13 -14.44 26.50
C PRO A 103 111.61 -14.43 26.69
N ALA A 104 111.13 -13.91 27.82
CA ALA A 104 109.71 -13.84 28.13
C ALA A 104 108.93 -12.82 27.26
N PHE A 105 109.64 -11.84 26.68
CA PHE A 105 109.07 -10.69 25.98
C PHE A 105 109.48 -10.62 24.50
N TRP A 106 110.21 -11.62 24.01
CA TRP A 106 110.67 -11.64 22.63
C TRP A 106 109.54 -11.53 21.62
N GLY A 107 109.66 -10.52 20.74
CA GLY A 107 108.68 -10.20 19.71
C GLY A 107 107.35 -9.63 20.22
N ARG A 108 107.16 -9.51 21.54
CA ARG A 108 105.90 -9.03 22.14
C ARG A 108 105.95 -7.54 22.49
N VAL A 109 107.14 -6.99 22.65
CA VAL A 109 107.32 -5.62 23.12
C VAL A 109 107.76 -4.72 21.98
N ARG A 110 107.12 -3.56 21.85
CA ARG A 110 107.41 -2.57 20.84
C ARG A 110 107.41 -1.18 21.45
N PHE A 111 108.43 -0.40 21.14
CA PHE A 111 108.42 1.03 21.42
C PHE A 111 107.41 1.73 20.49
N ILE A 112 106.42 2.42 21.08
CA ILE A 112 105.37 3.12 20.34
C ILE A 112 105.30 4.63 20.70
N GLY A 113 106.18 5.07 21.60
CA GLY A 113 106.33 6.48 21.93
C GLY A 113 107.07 7.26 20.85
N ASP A 114 107.10 8.57 21.04
CA ASP A 114 107.87 9.52 20.26
C ASP A 114 108.75 10.33 21.23
N LEU A 115 110.03 9.96 21.32
CA LEU A 115 110.97 10.60 22.26
C LEU A 115 111.17 12.09 21.96
N ALA A 116 110.98 12.53 20.71
CA ALA A 116 111.04 13.96 20.38
C ALA A 116 109.89 14.75 21.06
N ARG A 117 108.78 14.06 21.35
CA ARG A 117 107.64 14.57 22.12
C ARG A 117 107.67 14.14 23.59
N LYS A 118 108.82 13.63 24.05
CA LYS A 118 109.01 13.09 25.41
C LYS A 118 108.08 11.92 25.73
N ASP A 119 107.54 11.26 24.72
CA ASP A 119 106.70 10.08 24.87
C ASP A 119 107.59 8.84 24.80
N CYS A 120 107.70 8.15 25.93
CA CYS A 120 108.50 6.94 26.07
C CYS A 120 107.64 5.67 26.05
N SER A 121 106.38 5.76 25.61
CA SER A 121 105.40 4.68 25.73
C SER A 121 105.82 3.37 25.06
N LEU A 122 105.50 2.27 25.73
CA LEU A 122 105.82 0.91 25.32
C LEU A 122 104.52 0.13 25.10
N MET A 123 104.49 -0.74 24.10
CA MET A 123 103.38 -1.66 23.89
C MET A 123 103.85 -3.08 24.16
N VAL A 124 103.02 -3.84 24.87
CA VAL A 124 103.26 -5.26 25.16
C VAL A 124 102.07 -6.05 24.62
N SER A 125 102.31 -6.92 23.65
CA SER A 125 101.30 -7.78 23.05
C SER A 125 101.19 -9.11 23.79
N HIS A 126 99.97 -9.57 24.06
CA HIS A 126 99.73 -10.94 24.53
C HIS A 126 99.77 -11.97 23.39
N ARG A 127 100.10 -11.56 22.15
CA ARG A 127 100.21 -12.46 21.00
C ARG A 127 101.59 -13.11 20.93
N LEU A 128 101.60 -14.43 20.90
CA LEU A 128 102.78 -15.26 20.61
C LEU A 128 103.17 -15.08 19.13
N PHE A 129 104.39 -14.60 18.85
CA PHE A 129 104.99 -14.72 17.52
C PHE A 129 105.41 -16.19 17.28
N ALA A 130 105.13 -16.70 16.09
CA ALA A 130 105.03 -18.14 15.78
C ALA A 130 106.34 -18.96 15.70
N HIS A 131 107.45 -18.53 16.31
CA HIS A 131 108.69 -19.30 16.30
C HIS A 131 109.44 -19.21 17.63
N ILE A 132 108.99 -19.97 18.63
CA ILE A 132 109.77 -20.26 19.83
C ILE A 132 109.56 -21.73 20.20
N ASN A 133 110.68 -22.47 20.39
CA ASN A 133 110.69 -23.90 20.74
C ASN A 133 110.01 -24.17 22.10
N SER A 134 109.48 -25.38 22.24
CA SER A 134 108.57 -25.82 23.32
C SER A 134 109.16 -25.90 24.73
N GLU A 135 110.44 -25.57 24.95
CA GLU A 135 111.08 -25.56 26.28
C GLU A 135 111.07 -24.18 26.96
N VAL A 136 110.56 -23.13 26.30
CA VAL A 136 110.45 -21.77 26.86
C VAL A 136 109.03 -21.49 27.42
N LEU A 137 108.06 -22.38 27.19
CA LEU A 137 106.64 -22.13 27.48
C LEU A 137 106.27 -22.06 28.98
N ASP A 138 107.02 -22.70 29.88
CA ASP A 138 106.69 -22.72 31.32
C ASP A 138 107.32 -21.57 32.13
N ILE A 139 108.22 -20.78 31.53
CA ILE A 139 108.82 -19.58 32.17
C ILE A 139 108.04 -18.29 31.80
N LEU A 140 107.06 -18.41 30.90
CA LEU A 140 106.40 -17.29 30.21
C LEU A 140 105.15 -16.70 30.92
N SER A 141 104.84 -17.10 32.16
CA SER A 141 103.65 -16.68 32.93
C SER A 141 103.89 -15.55 33.93
N SER A 142 104.97 -14.77 33.80
CA SER A 142 105.42 -13.85 34.87
C SER A 142 104.66 -12.52 34.97
N PHE A 143 103.42 -12.41 34.48
CA PHE A 143 102.52 -11.28 34.72
C PHE A 143 101.13 -11.76 35.13
N ASP A 144 100.64 -11.28 36.28
CA ASP A 144 99.21 -11.27 36.61
C ASP A 144 98.51 -10.23 35.71
N PHE A 145 98.14 -10.64 34.49
CA PHE A 145 97.14 -9.89 33.72
C PHE A 145 95.78 -10.12 34.35
N VAL A 146 95.14 -9.06 34.85
CA VAL A 146 93.75 -9.14 35.31
C VAL A 146 92.87 -9.20 34.07
N GLU A 147 92.36 -10.40 33.76
CA GLU A 147 91.43 -10.63 32.66
C GLU A 147 90.09 -9.94 32.96
N ILE A 148 89.64 -9.07 32.05
CA ILE A 148 88.34 -8.40 32.18
C ILE A 148 87.28 -9.31 31.53
N GLU A 149 86.18 -9.60 32.24
CA GLU A 149 85.13 -10.53 31.78
C GLU A 149 84.32 -10.04 30.57
N SER A 150 84.42 -8.76 30.15
CA SER A 150 83.66 -8.24 29.01
C SER A 150 84.48 -7.36 28.04
N PRO A 151 84.35 -7.58 26.71
CA PRO A 151 84.94 -6.71 25.71
C PRO A 151 84.25 -5.34 25.68
N PRO A 152 84.93 -4.28 25.19
CA PRO A 152 84.32 -2.96 25.09
C PRO A 152 83.13 -2.97 24.12
N GLU A 153 82.02 -2.32 24.48
CA GLU A 153 80.83 -2.18 23.63
C GLU A 153 80.89 -0.88 22.80
N PRO A 154 80.56 -0.93 21.50
CA PRO A 154 80.61 0.25 20.65
C PRO A 154 79.48 1.22 21.05
N LYS A 155 79.73 2.52 21.00
CA LYS A 155 78.66 3.51 21.23
C LYS A 155 77.93 3.79 19.91
N ILE A 156 76.64 3.47 19.84
CA ILE A 156 75.75 3.77 18.72
C ILE A 156 74.90 5.01 19.02
N GLU A 157 74.82 5.95 18.08
CA GLU A 157 74.08 7.20 18.21
C GLU A 157 73.38 7.58 16.91
N LEU A 158 72.12 8.01 17.01
CA LEU A 158 71.31 8.48 15.89
C LEU A 158 71.34 10.00 15.83
N VAL A 159 71.67 10.56 14.66
CA VAL A 159 71.75 12.00 14.46
C VAL A 159 70.98 12.38 13.19
N PRO A 160 69.95 13.23 13.27
CA PRO A 160 69.29 13.71 14.50
C PRO A 160 68.63 12.55 15.28
N PRO A 161 68.43 12.67 16.61
CA PRO A 161 67.80 11.62 17.44
C PRO A 161 66.32 11.37 17.09
N LYS A 162 65.68 12.32 16.40
CA LYS A 162 64.36 12.17 15.80
C LYS A 162 64.55 12.04 14.30
N ILE A 163 64.19 10.89 13.73
CA ILE A 163 64.29 10.64 12.30
C ILE A 163 62.92 10.68 11.65
N ILE A 164 62.89 11.19 10.43
CA ILE A 164 61.67 11.48 9.67
C ILE A 164 61.73 10.67 8.37
N GLU A 165 60.62 10.06 7.96
CA GLU A 165 60.51 9.29 6.70
C GLU A 165 61.05 10.10 5.50
N ASN A 166 61.84 9.45 4.64
CA ASN A 166 62.46 10.02 3.44
C ASN A 166 63.43 11.20 3.68
N VAL A 167 63.72 11.55 4.95
CA VAL A 167 64.74 12.53 5.30
C VAL A 167 66.03 11.78 5.68
N PRO A 168 67.15 12.00 4.96
CA PRO A 168 68.40 11.31 5.24
C PRO A 168 68.84 11.46 6.70
N ALA A 169 69.02 10.33 7.38
CA ALA A 169 69.49 10.26 8.76
C ALA A 169 70.87 9.62 8.82
N LYS A 170 71.69 10.02 9.80
CA LYS A 170 72.99 9.38 10.04
C LYS A 170 73.00 8.61 11.35
N VAL A 171 73.57 7.42 11.31
CA VAL A 171 73.87 6.61 12.48
C VAL A 171 75.39 6.59 12.62
N ILE A 172 75.86 7.00 13.79
CA ILE A 172 77.28 7.04 14.11
C ILE A 172 77.54 5.93 15.11
N CYS A 173 78.50 5.06 14.78
CA CYS A 173 79.00 4.06 15.69
C CYS A 173 80.47 4.30 15.97
N THR A 174 80.84 4.36 17.25
CA THR A 174 82.18 4.76 17.69
C THR A 174 82.76 3.77 18.67
N MET A 175 84.07 3.53 18.56
CA MET A 175 84.82 2.72 19.50
C MET A 175 86.22 3.31 19.71
N SER A 176 86.68 3.33 20.96
CA SER A 176 88.09 3.65 21.26
C SER A 176 88.91 2.38 21.17
N TYR A 177 90.03 2.45 20.46
CA TYR A 177 90.82 1.32 20.01
C TYR A 177 92.30 1.50 20.36
N ASP A 178 92.71 0.92 21.48
CA ASP A 178 94.04 1.15 22.07
C ASP A 178 95.15 0.23 21.54
N CYS A 179 94.86 -0.67 20.58
CA CYS A 179 95.82 -1.65 20.03
C CYS A 179 96.14 -1.46 18.54
N PRO A 180 97.16 -0.71 18.15
CA PRO A 180 97.35 -0.25 16.77
C PRO A 180 97.71 -1.32 15.72
N ASP A 181 98.10 -2.54 16.12
CA ASP A 181 98.68 -3.50 15.17
C ASP A 181 97.65 -4.29 14.32
N GLU A 182 96.36 -4.25 14.63
CA GLU A 182 95.32 -4.83 13.76
C GLU A 182 94.06 -3.95 13.69
N PRO A 183 93.51 -3.63 12.52
CA PRO A 183 92.31 -2.80 12.46
C PRO A 183 91.06 -3.61 12.87
N VAL A 184 90.41 -3.26 13.99
CA VAL A 184 89.03 -3.69 14.26
C VAL A 184 88.07 -3.07 13.25
N ILE A 185 86.92 -3.70 13.02
CA ILE A 185 85.93 -3.26 12.04
C ILE A 185 84.59 -3.04 12.77
N LEU A 186 83.95 -1.90 12.52
CA LEU A 186 82.57 -1.64 12.95
C LEU A 186 81.63 -1.84 11.75
N THR A 187 80.68 -2.76 11.90
CA THR A 187 79.65 -3.09 10.90
C THR A 187 78.25 -2.82 11.43
N PHE A 188 77.33 -2.40 10.57
CA PHE A 188 75.93 -2.24 10.93
C PHE A 188 75.07 -3.39 10.40
N HIS A 189 74.05 -3.79 11.17
CA HIS A 189 73.07 -4.79 10.80
C HIS A 189 71.66 -4.34 11.24
N GLY A 190 70.62 -4.74 10.52
CA GLY A 190 69.22 -4.44 10.89
C GLY A 190 68.44 -3.57 9.89
N LEU A 191 69.11 -3.04 8.87
CA LEU A 191 68.49 -2.39 7.71
C LEU A 191 68.82 -3.19 6.44
N ALA A 192 67.93 -3.16 5.46
CA ALA A 192 68.19 -3.81 4.18
C ALA A 192 69.19 -2.98 3.35
N GLU A 193 70.04 -3.66 2.55
CA GLU A 193 71.14 -3.02 1.82
C GLU A 193 70.68 -1.87 0.89
N HIS A 194 69.44 -1.93 0.39
CA HIS A 194 68.88 -0.90 -0.50
C HIS A 194 68.48 0.42 0.19
N HIS A 195 68.40 0.44 1.53
CA HIS A 195 68.16 1.68 2.29
C HIS A 195 69.47 2.44 2.57
N LEU A 196 70.62 1.81 2.32
CA LEU A 196 71.94 2.36 2.63
C LEU A 196 72.37 3.35 1.55
N SER A 197 72.39 4.65 1.88
CA SER A 197 72.85 5.68 0.95
C SER A 197 74.38 5.75 0.90
N SER A 198 75.04 5.71 2.05
CA SER A 198 76.51 5.65 2.14
C SER A 198 76.98 5.15 3.50
N GLN A 199 78.20 4.60 3.53
CA GLN A 199 78.89 4.24 4.76
C GLN A 199 80.35 4.68 4.68
N THR A 200 80.86 5.29 5.74
CA THR A 200 82.24 5.77 5.81
C THR A 200 82.85 5.43 7.17
N THR A 201 84.03 4.84 7.15
CA THR A 201 84.81 4.50 8.35
C THR A 201 86.05 5.37 8.41
N ILE A 202 86.23 6.07 9.53
CA ILE A 202 87.36 6.96 9.78
C ILE A 202 88.16 6.41 10.98
N PHE A 203 89.48 6.45 10.86
CA PHE A 203 90.42 6.11 11.92
C PHE A 203 91.18 7.36 12.34
N GLU A 204 90.90 7.88 13.54
CA GLU A 204 91.54 9.09 14.07
C GLU A 204 91.88 8.91 15.55
N ASN A 205 93.10 9.28 15.97
CA ASN A 205 93.53 9.32 17.38
C ASN A 205 93.12 8.09 18.21
N ARG A 206 93.39 6.87 17.70
CA ARG A 206 93.03 5.60 18.35
C ARG A 206 91.52 5.43 18.56
N ARG A 207 90.69 5.99 17.67
CA ARG A 207 89.24 5.76 17.62
C ARG A 207 88.83 5.34 16.22
N ILE A 208 87.96 4.34 16.14
CA ILE A 208 87.25 3.98 14.92
C ILE A 208 85.84 4.57 14.98
N LEU A 209 85.46 5.25 13.91
CA LEU A 209 84.16 5.87 13.74
C LEU A 209 83.57 5.42 12.40
N THR A 210 82.50 4.64 12.45
CA THR A 210 81.73 4.27 11.25
C THR A 210 80.43 5.06 11.23
N THR A 211 80.23 5.86 10.20
CA THR A 211 78.99 6.59 9.94
C THR A 211 78.24 5.91 8.81
N MET A 212 76.98 5.57 9.05
CA MET A 212 76.00 5.17 8.03
C MET A 212 75.07 6.35 7.76
N ILE A 213 74.79 6.64 6.50
CA ILE A 213 73.68 7.49 6.07
C ILE A 213 72.66 6.61 5.37
N PHE A 214 71.40 6.72 5.77
CA PHE A 214 70.29 5.99 5.19
C PHE A 214 69.05 6.89 5.09
N GLU A 215 68.17 6.57 4.16
CA GLU A 215 66.85 7.20 4.04
C GLU A 215 65.81 6.28 4.71
N PRO A 216 65.29 6.63 5.90
CA PRO A 216 64.35 5.78 6.62
C PRO A 216 62.99 5.76 5.91
N THR A 217 62.37 4.58 5.83
CA THR A 217 60.96 4.45 5.41
C THR A 217 60.06 4.15 6.59
N TRP A 218 58.75 4.26 6.42
CA TRP A 218 57.78 3.88 7.47
C TRP A 218 57.88 2.39 7.86
N GLU A 219 58.36 1.52 6.96
CA GLU A 219 58.59 0.10 7.24
C GLU A 219 59.76 -0.11 8.20
N ASP A 220 60.63 0.90 8.37
CA ASP A 220 61.76 0.86 9.29
C ASP A 220 61.38 1.25 10.72
N ASP A 221 60.17 1.75 10.95
CA ASP A 221 59.69 2.10 12.29
C ASP A 221 59.64 0.87 13.20
N GLY A 222 60.27 1.00 14.37
CA GLY A 222 60.38 -0.08 15.35
C GLY A 222 61.42 -1.16 15.04
N LYS A 223 62.11 -1.14 13.89
CA LYS A 223 63.24 -2.04 13.60
C LYS A 223 64.41 -1.78 14.55
N ILE A 224 65.21 -2.82 14.79
CA ILE A 224 66.41 -2.74 15.66
C ILE A 224 67.64 -2.70 14.77
N LEU A 225 68.40 -1.61 14.89
CA LEU A 225 69.70 -1.43 14.25
C LEU A 225 70.81 -1.80 15.24
N SER A 226 71.67 -2.73 14.85
CA SER A 226 72.84 -3.16 15.63
C SER A 226 74.13 -2.61 15.02
N CYS A 227 75.00 -2.05 15.84
CA CYS A 227 76.40 -1.83 15.50
C CYS A 227 77.27 -2.90 16.16
N ILE A 228 78.01 -3.63 15.35
CA ILE A 228 78.78 -4.81 15.73
C ILE A 228 80.27 -4.52 15.56
N LEU A 229 81.04 -4.69 16.62
CA LEU A 229 82.50 -4.69 16.61
C LEU A 229 82.99 -6.08 16.21
N ARG A 230 83.85 -6.12 15.18
CA ARG A 230 84.45 -7.35 14.66
C ARG A 230 85.97 -7.28 14.68
N SER A 231 86.61 -8.43 14.89
CA SER A 231 88.04 -8.62 14.66
C SER A 231 88.36 -8.61 13.15
N PRO A 232 89.63 -8.48 12.74
CA PRO A 232 90.02 -8.46 11.32
C PRO A 232 89.63 -9.72 10.54
N ASN A 233 89.51 -10.86 11.22
CA ASN A 233 89.03 -12.13 10.66
C ASN A 233 87.49 -12.26 10.63
N GLY A 234 86.76 -11.18 10.94
CA GLY A 234 85.31 -11.08 10.84
C GLY A 234 84.52 -11.62 12.04
N LYS A 235 85.17 -12.13 13.08
CA LYS A 235 84.49 -12.63 14.29
C LYS A 235 83.92 -11.46 15.10
N GLU A 236 82.69 -11.60 15.55
CA GLU A 236 82.03 -10.63 16.43
C GLU A 236 82.69 -10.63 17.82
N ILE A 237 83.01 -9.43 18.29
CA ILE A 237 83.62 -9.16 19.60
C ILE A 237 82.55 -8.64 20.56
N SER A 238 81.76 -7.64 20.15
CA SER A 238 80.68 -7.04 20.94
C SER A 238 79.70 -6.30 20.02
N GLN A 239 78.52 -5.91 20.54
CA GLN A 239 77.54 -5.14 19.78
C GLN A 239 76.73 -4.19 20.67
N SER A 240 76.18 -3.15 20.05
CA SER A 240 75.20 -2.24 20.66
C SER A 240 74.01 -2.07 19.72
N THR A 241 72.82 -1.93 20.29
CA THR A 241 71.58 -1.83 19.51
C THR A 241 70.84 -0.53 19.74
N LEU A 242 70.08 -0.11 18.73
CA LEU A 242 69.24 1.08 18.72
C LEU A 242 67.91 0.72 18.04
N LYS A 243 66.78 0.97 18.70
CA LYS A 243 65.47 0.85 18.09
C LYS A 243 65.12 2.13 17.33
N LEU A 244 64.75 2.01 16.06
CA LEU A 244 64.33 3.14 15.24
C LEU A 244 62.90 3.58 15.61
N ASP A 245 62.69 4.89 15.69
CA ASP A 245 61.37 5.54 15.82
C ASP A 245 61.25 6.52 14.67
N VAL A 246 60.69 6.05 13.55
CA VAL A 246 60.58 6.82 12.30
C VAL A 246 59.26 7.59 12.34
N LYS A 247 59.34 8.92 12.42
CA LYS A 247 58.17 9.78 12.34
C LYS A 247 57.82 10.08 10.89
N CYS A 248 56.53 10.17 10.58
CA CYS A 248 56.10 10.68 9.29
C CYS A 248 56.44 12.18 9.18
N GLU A 249 56.85 12.62 7.98
CA GLU A 249 57.31 13.99 7.73
C GLU A 249 56.18 15.03 7.81
N HIS A 250 56.50 16.17 8.41
CA HIS A 250 55.68 17.38 8.41
C HIS A 250 56.39 18.44 7.57
N ILE A 251 55.96 18.65 6.32
CA ILE A 251 56.35 19.81 5.51
C ILE A 251 55.08 20.60 5.16
N GLU A 252 55.17 21.92 5.28
CA GLU A 252 54.19 22.93 4.85
C GLU A 252 53.94 22.97 3.31
N THR A 253 54.12 21.86 2.60
CA THR A 253 53.85 21.72 1.16
C THR A 253 52.61 20.84 0.92
N PRO A 254 51.77 21.13 -0.10
CA PRO A 254 50.41 20.61 -0.17
C PRO A 254 50.27 19.14 -0.64
N SER A 255 51.35 18.36 -0.68
CA SER A 255 51.34 17.10 -1.42
C SER A 255 52.25 16.01 -0.85
N ILE A 256 52.25 15.81 0.47
CA ILE A 256 52.63 14.52 1.06
C ILE A 256 51.52 14.10 2.01
N GLU A 257 50.75 13.13 1.55
CA GLU A 257 49.50 12.68 2.13
C GLU A 257 49.77 11.38 2.92
N MET A 258 49.03 11.12 4.01
CA MET A 258 48.97 9.76 4.58
C MET A 258 48.75 8.78 3.44
N LYS A 259 49.67 7.83 3.25
CA LYS A 259 49.86 7.21 1.93
C LYS A 259 48.72 6.31 1.50
N ILE A 260 47.84 5.84 2.39
CA ILE A 260 46.68 5.03 2.01
C ILE A 260 45.55 5.23 3.02
N LEU A 261 44.41 5.76 2.55
CA LEU A 261 43.14 5.71 3.27
C LEU A 261 42.14 4.91 2.44
N LYS A 262 41.98 3.62 2.76
CA LYS A 262 41.05 2.73 2.07
C LYS A 262 39.82 2.53 2.92
N LEU A 263 38.70 3.03 2.41
CA LEU A 263 37.39 2.76 2.98
C LEU A 263 36.85 1.47 2.36
N ASN A 264 36.67 0.45 3.20
CA ASN A 264 36.14 -0.85 2.80
C ASN A 264 34.76 -1.07 3.43
N ALA A 265 33.89 -1.77 2.72
CA ALA A 265 32.60 -2.22 3.23
C ALA A 265 32.55 -3.74 3.28
N VAL A 266 32.10 -4.30 4.41
CA VAL A 266 31.95 -5.74 4.64
C VAL A 266 30.47 -6.03 4.91
N PRO A 267 29.83 -6.95 4.14
CA PRO A 267 30.41 -7.86 3.15
C PRO A 267 30.71 -7.23 1.78
N GLY A 268 30.21 -6.03 1.50
CA GLY A 268 30.43 -5.30 0.25
C GLY A 268 29.69 -3.98 0.22
N THR A 269 29.67 -3.31 -0.93
CA THR A 269 28.98 -2.02 -1.12
C THR A 269 27.47 -2.16 -1.32
N THR A 270 26.99 -3.38 -1.55
CA THR A 270 25.56 -3.69 -1.70
C THR A 270 25.18 -4.69 -0.61
N VAL A 271 24.18 -4.34 0.19
CA VAL A 271 23.68 -5.16 1.30
C VAL A 271 22.16 -5.14 1.33
N GLN A 272 21.52 -6.18 1.84
CA GLN A 272 20.08 -6.17 2.03
C GLN A 272 19.73 -5.52 3.37
N GLU A 273 18.59 -4.82 3.40
CA GLU A 273 18.06 -4.26 4.62
C GLU A 273 17.82 -5.36 5.66
N GLY A 274 18.24 -5.10 6.90
CA GLY A 274 18.24 -6.11 7.96
C GLY A 274 19.61 -6.75 8.19
N GLU A 275 20.47 -6.81 7.17
CA GLU A 275 21.80 -7.43 7.25
C GLU A 275 22.80 -6.54 8.01
N LYS A 276 23.88 -7.17 8.50
CA LYS A 276 24.96 -6.47 9.15
C LYS A 276 25.89 -5.84 8.10
N LEU A 277 26.10 -4.53 8.21
CA LEU A 277 27.04 -3.77 7.39
C LEU A 277 28.14 -3.21 8.29
N SER A 278 29.40 -3.40 7.91
CA SER A 278 30.54 -2.74 8.56
C SER A 278 31.33 -1.92 7.56
N LEU A 279 31.67 -0.69 7.94
CA LEU A 279 32.55 0.20 7.18
C LEU A 279 33.86 0.33 7.94
N GLU A 280 34.98 0.03 7.29
CA GLU A 280 36.31 0.00 7.89
C GLU A 280 37.22 0.99 7.16
N CYS A 281 37.76 1.94 7.90
CA CYS A 281 38.67 2.97 7.43
C CYS A 281 40.10 2.56 7.77
N ASN A 282 40.79 1.95 6.80
CA ASN A 282 42.15 1.44 7.00
C ASN A 282 43.17 2.51 6.64
N VAL A 283 44.04 2.82 7.60
CA VAL A 283 45.13 3.81 7.50
C VAL A 283 46.47 3.08 7.61
N ASP A 284 47.25 3.07 6.53
CA ASP A 284 48.62 2.54 6.54
C ASP A 284 49.62 3.67 6.84
N GLY A 285 50.67 3.39 7.63
CA GLY A 285 51.76 4.33 7.90
C GLY A 285 51.36 5.53 8.78
N SER A 286 50.79 5.29 9.97
CA SER A 286 50.42 6.35 10.93
C SER A 286 51.19 6.26 12.26
N ASN A 287 52.34 6.94 12.33
CA ASN A 287 53.04 7.22 13.59
C ASN A 287 53.26 8.75 13.71
N PRO A 288 52.61 9.43 14.67
CA PRO A 288 51.76 8.89 15.74
C PRO A 288 50.35 8.49 15.26
N GLY A 289 49.66 7.69 16.07
CA GLY A 289 48.31 7.18 15.77
C GLY A 289 47.28 8.27 15.46
N VAL A 290 46.25 7.89 14.70
CA VAL A 290 45.24 8.81 14.15
C VAL A 290 43.92 8.77 14.91
N THR A 291 43.17 9.86 14.77
CA THR A 291 41.75 9.97 15.12
C THR A 291 40.90 9.96 13.85
N TYR A 292 39.66 9.47 13.94
CA TYR A 292 38.77 9.34 12.79
C TYR A 292 37.60 10.32 12.87
N GLN A 293 37.22 10.84 11.71
CA GLN A 293 36.01 11.62 11.50
C GLN A 293 35.28 11.09 10.28
N TRP A 294 34.01 10.71 10.45
CA TRP A 294 33.21 10.15 9.36
C TRP A 294 32.23 11.15 8.78
N TYR A 295 31.98 11.01 7.49
CA TYR A 295 31.03 11.79 6.72
C TYR A 295 30.07 10.86 6.00
N LYS A 296 28.79 11.22 6.01
CA LYS A 296 27.74 10.60 5.20
C LYS A 296 27.06 11.67 4.37
N ASP A 297 27.06 11.50 3.05
CA ASP A 297 26.52 12.46 2.08
C ASP A 297 27.11 13.87 2.29
N ASN A 298 28.42 13.91 2.56
CA ASN A 298 29.20 15.10 2.95
C ASN A 298 28.78 15.76 4.29
N ILE A 299 27.92 15.12 5.09
CA ILE A 299 27.54 15.58 6.43
C ILE A 299 28.37 14.86 7.49
N VAL A 300 29.00 15.62 8.38
CA VAL A 300 29.79 15.13 9.52
C VAL A 300 28.92 14.28 10.45
N ARG A 301 29.40 13.10 10.83
CA ARG A 301 28.75 12.18 11.78
C ARG A 301 29.58 12.03 13.04
N ARG A 302 28.96 11.64 14.16
CA ARG A 302 29.65 11.51 15.46
C ARG A 302 30.40 10.18 15.64
N TRP A 303 30.78 9.52 14.55
CA TRP A 303 31.54 8.29 14.59
C TRP A 303 33.04 8.63 14.59
N THR A 304 33.80 8.04 15.51
CA THR A 304 35.21 8.39 15.76
C THR A 304 36.16 7.19 15.79
N THR A 305 35.63 5.99 15.56
CA THR A 305 36.39 4.74 15.46
C THR A 305 36.83 4.50 14.02
N ASP A 306 37.85 3.65 13.84
CA ASP A 306 38.29 3.12 12.55
C ASP A 306 37.22 2.27 11.85
N LYS A 307 36.28 1.71 12.62
CA LYS A 307 35.18 0.87 12.14
C LYS A 307 33.82 1.37 12.62
N ILE A 308 32.86 1.44 11.70
CA ILE A 308 31.43 1.62 12.00
C ILE A 308 30.70 0.32 11.70
N THR A 309 29.76 -0.06 12.55
CA THR A 309 28.93 -1.25 12.34
C THR A 309 27.45 -0.94 12.50
N PHE A 310 26.69 -1.23 11.46
CA PHE A 310 25.23 -1.28 11.47
C PHE A 310 24.84 -2.74 11.66
N ASN A 311 24.30 -3.08 12.84
CA ASN A 311 23.88 -4.46 13.12
C ASN A 311 22.71 -4.91 12.25
N SER A 312 21.90 -3.96 11.80
CA SER A 312 20.76 -4.17 10.91
C SER A 312 20.59 -2.94 10.03
N ALA A 313 21.19 -3.00 8.83
CA ALA A 313 21.19 -1.89 7.89
C ALA A 313 19.75 -1.49 7.52
N GLN A 314 19.46 -0.19 7.56
CA GLN A 314 18.18 0.40 7.17
C GLN A 314 18.31 1.03 5.79
N ALA A 315 17.19 1.22 5.07
CA ALA A 315 17.18 1.96 3.81
C ALA A 315 17.84 3.36 3.93
N THR A 316 17.69 4.01 5.09
CA THR A 316 18.30 5.31 5.40
C THR A 316 19.80 5.25 5.62
N ASP A 317 20.40 4.06 5.72
CA ASP A 317 21.84 3.85 5.85
C ASP A 317 22.54 3.80 4.49
N GLY A 318 21.81 3.68 3.37
CA GLY A 318 22.37 3.90 2.04
C GLY A 318 22.87 5.34 1.86
N GLY A 319 23.86 5.55 1.00
CA GLY A 319 24.46 6.87 0.74
C GLY A 319 25.97 6.82 0.53
N SER A 320 26.58 7.98 0.34
CA SER A 320 28.01 8.12 0.10
C SER A 320 28.77 8.34 1.41
N TYR A 321 29.70 7.46 1.74
CA TYR A 321 30.51 7.52 2.95
C TYR A 321 31.94 7.95 2.65
N LYS A 322 32.49 8.80 3.51
CA LYS A 322 33.92 9.12 3.54
C LYS A 322 34.40 9.03 4.98
N CYS A 323 35.63 8.60 5.18
CA CYS A 323 36.32 8.75 6.45
C CYS A 323 37.50 9.70 6.27
N GLU A 324 37.80 10.46 7.31
CA GLU A 324 38.97 11.31 7.43
C GLU A 324 39.78 10.82 8.63
N ALA A 325 41.05 10.52 8.42
CA ALA A 325 42.00 10.24 9.47
C ALA A 325 42.83 11.50 9.73
N ARG A 326 43.07 11.83 11.01
CA ARG A 326 43.81 13.02 11.44
C ARG A 326 44.73 12.73 12.62
N ASN A 327 45.97 13.17 12.54
CA ASN A 327 46.92 13.25 13.66
C ASN A 327 47.59 14.64 13.70
N GLU A 328 48.61 14.81 14.53
CA GLU A 328 49.37 16.06 14.62
C GLU A 328 50.18 16.40 13.37
N VAL A 329 50.44 15.41 12.50
CA VAL A 329 51.22 15.56 11.27
C VAL A 329 50.33 16.00 10.10
N GLY A 330 49.05 15.64 10.09
CA GLY A 330 48.11 16.07 9.06
C GLY A 330 46.77 15.35 9.06
N SER A 331 46.00 15.54 7.99
CA SER A 331 44.71 14.88 7.77
C SER A 331 44.56 14.41 6.32
N LYS A 332 43.95 13.25 6.12
CA LYS A 332 43.69 12.65 4.82
C LYS A 332 42.27 12.11 4.80
N THR A 333 41.55 12.35 3.71
CA THR A 333 40.17 11.88 3.52
C THR A 333 40.11 10.83 2.42
N SER A 334 39.27 9.81 2.61
CA SER A 334 39.12 8.71 1.67
C SER A 334 38.35 9.18 0.43
N GLU A 335 38.52 8.47 -0.69
CA GLU A 335 37.54 8.56 -1.76
C GLU A 335 36.14 8.14 -1.25
N PRO A 336 35.06 8.73 -1.77
CA PRO A 336 33.71 8.37 -1.39
C PRO A 336 33.38 6.92 -1.77
N LEU A 337 32.87 6.15 -0.80
CA LEU A 337 32.30 4.83 -1.01
C LEU A 337 30.77 4.89 -0.91
N THR A 338 30.07 4.59 -2.00
CA THR A 338 28.60 4.58 -2.02
C THR A 338 28.09 3.22 -1.58
N ILE A 339 27.25 3.21 -0.55
CA ILE A 339 26.56 2.04 -0.04
C ILE A 339 25.14 2.00 -0.60
N ASP A 340 24.81 0.90 -1.24
CA ASP A 340 23.48 0.57 -1.74
C ASP A 340 22.78 -0.42 -0.80
N VAL A 341 21.79 0.06 -0.05
CA VAL A 341 20.96 -0.80 0.81
C VAL A 341 19.71 -1.18 0.04
N GLN A 342 19.62 -2.45 -0.35
CA GLN A 342 18.52 -3.00 -1.13
C GLN A 342 17.43 -3.56 -0.20
N TYR A 343 16.16 -3.31 -0.53
CA TYR A 343 15.00 -3.73 0.25
C TYR A 343 13.84 -4.15 -0.67
N PRO A 344 12.99 -5.08 -0.20
CA PRO A 344 11.79 -5.46 -0.94
C PRO A 344 10.82 -4.28 -1.04
N PRO A 345 9.80 -4.33 -1.92
CA PRO A 345 8.84 -3.26 -2.06
C PRO A 345 8.17 -2.89 -0.72
N LYS A 346 7.93 -1.61 -0.47
CA LYS A 346 7.33 -1.04 0.74
C LYS A 346 6.31 0.04 0.37
N GLN A 347 5.37 0.29 1.29
CA GLN A 347 4.30 1.28 1.10
C GLN A 347 3.46 1.06 -0.17
N THR A 348 3.31 -0.22 -0.57
CA THR A 348 2.48 -0.59 -1.72
C THR A 348 1.04 -0.16 -1.48
N ARG A 349 0.48 0.64 -2.38
CA ARG A 349 -0.88 1.15 -2.29
C ARG A 349 -1.56 1.18 -3.65
N VAL A 350 -2.88 1.10 -3.63
CA VAL A 350 -3.73 1.29 -4.80
C VAL A 350 -4.33 2.69 -4.75
N GLU A 351 -4.15 3.44 -5.83
CA GLU A 351 -4.76 4.73 -6.07
C GLU A 351 -5.97 4.54 -7.00
N MET A 352 -7.12 5.05 -6.56
CA MET A 352 -8.40 4.93 -7.27
C MET A 352 -9.05 6.31 -7.44
N PRO A 353 -9.68 6.60 -8.60
CA PRO A 353 -10.41 7.85 -8.80
C PRO A 353 -11.57 8.03 -7.81
N TYR A 354 -11.90 9.28 -7.49
CA TYR A 354 -13.09 9.59 -6.69
C TYR A 354 -14.35 9.62 -7.55
N GLY A 355 -15.43 8.99 -7.09
CA GLY A 355 -16.76 9.12 -7.68
C GLY A 355 -17.57 7.83 -7.67
N PRO A 356 -18.84 7.88 -8.09
CA PRO A 356 -19.62 6.69 -8.36
C PRO A 356 -19.14 6.03 -9.65
N PHE A 357 -18.77 4.76 -9.59
CA PHE A 357 -18.33 4.00 -10.75
C PHE A 357 -19.53 3.42 -11.48
N GLN A 358 -19.99 4.08 -12.54
CA GLN A 358 -21.17 3.63 -13.28
C GLN A 358 -20.81 2.63 -14.38
N GLU A 359 -21.72 1.72 -14.72
CA GLU A 359 -21.59 0.82 -15.86
C GLU A 359 -21.28 1.59 -17.15
N ASN A 360 -20.43 1.01 -18.00
CA ASN A 360 -19.87 1.57 -19.23
C ASN A 360 -18.93 2.77 -19.06
N SER A 361 -18.72 3.29 -17.84
CA SER A 361 -17.68 4.28 -17.60
C SER A 361 -16.27 3.67 -17.65
N ARG A 362 -15.26 4.52 -17.87
CA ARG A 362 -13.85 4.12 -17.91
C ARG A 362 -13.19 4.39 -16.56
N VAL A 363 -12.48 3.41 -16.03
CA VAL A 363 -11.78 3.54 -14.73
C VAL A 363 -10.40 2.93 -14.84
N THR A 364 -9.43 3.55 -14.18
CA THR A 364 -8.07 3.01 -14.06
C THR A 364 -7.68 3.00 -12.60
N LEU A 365 -7.31 1.83 -12.09
CA LEU A 365 -6.66 1.69 -10.78
C LEU A 365 -5.15 1.73 -11.00
N SER A 366 -4.42 2.46 -10.18
CA SER A 366 -2.95 2.55 -10.27
C SER A 366 -2.31 1.98 -9.02
N CYS A 367 -1.26 1.18 -9.15
CA CYS A 367 -0.51 0.65 -8.03
C CYS A 367 0.83 1.38 -7.91
N SER A 368 1.16 1.86 -6.72
CA SER A 368 2.42 2.53 -6.44
C SER A 368 3.12 1.87 -5.25
N SER A 369 4.45 1.73 -5.31
CA SER A 369 5.29 1.13 -4.27
C SER A 369 6.70 1.70 -4.33
N GLN A 370 7.39 1.73 -3.18
CA GLN A 370 8.81 2.10 -3.09
C GLN A 370 9.65 0.82 -3.02
N GLY A 371 10.75 0.74 -3.75
CA GLY A 371 11.63 -0.42 -3.69
C GLY A 371 13.00 -0.09 -4.24
N ASN A 372 14.01 -0.73 -3.67
CA ASN A 372 15.39 -0.68 -4.16
C ASN A 372 15.95 -2.11 -4.24
N PRO A 373 16.21 -2.69 -5.42
CA PRO A 373 16.11 -2.08 -6.74
C PRO A 373 14.67 -1.70 -7.11
N HIS A 374 14.55 -0.83 -8.12
CA HIS A 374 13.27 -0.33 -8.62
C HIS A 374 12.29 -1.48 -8.92
N ILE A 375 10.99 -1.21 -8.75
CA ILE A 375 9.93 -2.21 -8.98
C ILE A 375 10.00 -2.76 -10.40
N SER A 376 10.09 -4.08 -10.54
CA SER A 376 10.23 -4.75 -11.84
C SER A 376 8.89 -5.00 -12.51
N HIS A 377 7.86 -5.36 -11.74
CA HIS A 377 6.49 -5.56 -12.21
C HIS A 377 5.48 -5.53 -11.05
N TYR A 378 4.21 -5.49 -11.42
CA TYR A 378 3.07 -5.55 -10.51
C TYR A 378 2.17 -6.72 -10.87
N GLU A 379 1.40 -7.21 -9.90
CA GLU A 379 0.32 -8.17 -10.13
C GLU A 379 -0.94 -7.68 -9.43
N TRP A 380 -2.07 -7.75 -10.12
CA TRP A 380 -3.38 -7.37 -9.60
C TRP A 380 -4.22 -8.58 -9.27
N TYR A 381 -4.94 -8.50 -8.16
CA TYR A 381 -5.78 -9.57 -7.67
C TYR A 381 -7.15 -9.02 -7.30
N LYS A 382 -8.16 -9.89 -7.38
CA LYS A 382 -9.56 -9.57 -7.10
C LYS A 382 -10.12 -10.55 -6.06
N ASN A 383 -10.97 -10.07 -5.14
CA ASN A 383 -11.79 -10.88 -4.24
C ASN A 383 -11.03 -11.96 -3.42
N ARG A 384 -9.78 -11.69 -3.03
CA ARG A 384 -8.87 -12.64 -2.34
C ARG A 384 -8.51 -13.88 -3.16
N GLU A 385 -8.78 -13.87 -4.46
CA GLU A 385 -8.35 -14.92 -5.38
C GLU A 385 -6.84 -14.83 -5.63
N THR A 386 -6.21 -15.97 -5.92
CA THR A 386 -4.79 -16.06 -6.26
C THR A 386 -4.51 -15.86 -7.75
N GLN A 387 -5.56 -15.71 -8.57
CA GLN A 387 -5.41 -15.52 -10.01
C GLN A 387 -5.05 -14.06 -10.32
N VAL A 388 -3.99 -13.89 -11.12
CA VAL A 388 -3.55 -12.59 -11.60
C VAL A 388 -4.53 -12.06 -12.64
N THR A 389 -5.07 -10.86 -12.38
CA THR A 389 -6.04 -10.15 -13.25
C THR A 389 -5.38 -9.07 -14.11
N GLY A 390 -4.12 -8.72 -13.84
CA GLY A 390 -3.32 -7.80 -14.62
C GLY A 390 -1.88 -7.72 -14.09
N THR A 391 -0.93 -7.40 -14.97
CA THR A 391 0.52 -7.42 -14.66
C THR A 391 1.21 -6.06 -14.80
N SER A 392 0.45 -5.02 -15.13
CA SER A 392 0.95 -3.66 -15.31
C SER A 392 0.77 -2.81 -14.05
N GLU A 393 1.48 -1.69 -13.96
CA GLU A 393 1.28 -0.68 -12.89
C GLU A 393 -0.18 -0.21 -12.82
N LYS A 394 -0.87 -0.17 -13.96
CA LYS A 394 -2.25 0.27 -14.10
C LYS A 394 -3.17 -0.87 -14.51
N LEU A 395 -4.30 -1.00 -13.82
CA LEU A 395 -5.41 -1.88 -14.20
C LEU A 395 -6.51 -1.04 -14.87
N TYR A 396 -6.63 -1.18 -16.18
CA TYR A 396 -7.54 -0.38 -17.01
C TYR A 396 -8.85 -1.12 -17.30
N PHE A 397 -9.96 -0.45 -17.00
CA PHE A 397 -11.31 -0.87 -17.38
C PHE A 397 -11.85 0.10 -18.44
N GLY A 398 -11.91 -0.35 -19.70
CA GLY A 398 -12.39 0.46 -20.81
C GLY A 398 -13.90 0.71 -20.80
N ALA A 399 -14.67 -0.24 -20.29
CA ALA A 399 -16.10 -0.10 -20.01
C ALA A 399 -16.43 -0.98 -18.80
N LEU A 400 -16.82 -0.36 -17.68
CA LEU A 400 -17.19 -1.10 -16.47
C LEU A 400 -18.42 -1.97 -16.69
N GLN A 401 -18.38 -3.19 -16.15
CA GLN A 401 -19.47 -4.15 -16.16
C GLN A 401 -19.81 -4.54 -14.71
N PRO A 402 -21.03 -5.03 -14.41
CA PRO A 402 -21.41 -5.43 -13.06
C PRO A 402 -20.46 -6.46 -12.45
N GLY A 403 -19.95 -7.37 -13.28
CA GLY A 403 -18.97 -8.38 -12.87
C GLY A 403 -17.60 -7.82 -12.48
N HIS A 404 -17.28 -6.56 -12.78
CA HIS A 404 -16.05 -5.91 -12.32
C HIS A 404 -16.12 -5.43 -10.87
N SER A 405 -17.30 -5.41 -10.25
CA SER A 405 -17.40 -5.12 -8.81
C SER A 405 -16.57 -6.12 -7.99
N GLY A 406 -15.86 -5.62 -6.99
CA GLY A 406 -15.03 -6.44 -6.12
C GLY A 406 -13.97 -5.68 -5.36
N THR A 407 -13.24 -6.39 -4.49
CA THR A 407 -12.09 -5.83 -3.78
C THR A 407 -10.81 -6.13 -4.55
N TYR A 408 -10.10 -5.08 -4.94
CA TYR A 408 -8.84 -5.15 -5.69
C TYR A 408 -7.66 -4.84 -4.78
N TYR A 409 -6.57 -5.57 -4.95
CA TYR A 409 -5.29 -5.27 -4.34
C TYR A 409 -4.18 -5.57 -5.34
N CYS A 410 -3.05 -4.89 -5.19
CA CYS A 410 -1.88 -5.12 -6.03
C CYS A 410 -0.72 -5.65 -5.19
N LYS A 411 0.17 -6.38 -5.85
CA LYS A 411 1.42 -6.88 -5.30
C LYS A 411 2.56 -6.36 -6.17
N ALA A 412 3.50 -5.65 -5.56
CA ALA A 412 4.68 -5.12 -6.23
C ALA A 412 5.85 -6.08 -6.03
N PHE A 413 6.72 -6.21 -7.03
CA PHE A 413 7.87 -7.11 -7.03
C PHE A 413 9.16 -6.38 -7.39
N ASN A 414 10.26 -6.75 -6.75
CA ASN A 414 11.61 -6.47 -7.23
C ASN A 414 12.50 -7.72 -7.04
N SER A 415 13.80 -7.62 -7.30
CA SER A 415 14.73 -8.75 -7.16
C SER A 415 14.92 -9.23 -5.72
N ILE A 416 14.54 -8.42 -4.71
CA ILE A 416 14.71 -8.75 -3.28
C ILE A 416 13.46 -9.42 -2.72
N GLY A 417 12.27 -9.02 -3.17
CA GLY A 417 11.04 -9.60 -2.70
C GLY A 417 9.79 -8.91 -3.24
N ASN A 418 8.73 -8.94 -2.44
CA ASN A 418 7.42 -8.43 -2.83
C ASN A 418 6.65 -7.87 -1.65
N ALA A 419 5.70 -6.97 -1.92
CA ALA A 419 4.75 -6.50 -0.92
C ALA A 419 3.37 -6.25 -1.51
N MET A 420 2.35 -6.60 -0.74
CA MET A 420 0.94 -6.42 -1.08
C MET A 420 0.40 -5.09 -0.55
N SER A 421 -0.51 -4.49 -1.31
CA SER A 421 -1.28 -3.34 -0.85
C SER A 421 -2.41 -3.74 0.09
N LEU A 422 -2.94 -2.74 0.81
CA LEU A 422 -4.29 -2.85 1.35
C LEU A 422 -5.32 -2.93 0.20
N PRO A 423 -6.44 -3.64 0.39
CA PRO A 423 -7.46 -3.77 -0.65
C PRO A 423 -8.32 -2.50 -0.76
N VAL A 424 -8.77 -2.20 -1.98
CA VAL A 424 -9.76 -1.16 -2.30
C VAL A 424 -10.99 -1.76 -2.95
N THR A 425 -12.18 -1.22 -2.69
CA THR A 425 -13.43 -1.73 -3.26
C THR A 425 -13.84 -0.92 -4.49
N LEU A 426 -13.97 -1.60 -5.63
CA LEU A 426 -14.61 -1.08 -6.82
C LEU A 426 -16.09 -1.48 -6.79
N ASP A 427 -16.97 -0.51 -6.60
CA ASP A 427 -18.43 -0.70 -6.57
C ASP A 427 -19.07 -0.18 -7.86
N VAL A 428 -19.33 -1.09 -8.82
CA VAL A 428 -19.92 -0.74 -10.12
C VAL A 428 -21.43 -0.63 -10.00
N GLN A 429 -21.95 0.57 -10.25
CA GLN A 429 -23.35 0.93 -10.14
C GLN A 429 -24.02 0.93 -11.51
N TYR A 430 -25.22 0.36 -11.59
CA TYR A 430 -25.99 0.20 -12.82
C TYR A 430 -27.49 0.26 -12.52
N ALA A 431 -28.27 0.71 -13.51
CA ALA A 431 -29.72 0.74 -13.43
C ALA A 431 -30.30 -0.70 -13.34
N PRO A 432 -31.54 -0.88 -12.85
CA PRO A 432 -32.16 -2.20 -12.74
C PRO A 432 -32.18 -2.98 -14.07
N LYS A 433 -31.84 -4.27 -14.03
CA LYS A 433 -31.87 -5.20 -15.17
C LYS A 433 -32.96 -6.25 -14.98
N ASP A 434 -33.43 -6.77 -16.11
CA ASP A 434 -34.47 -7.82 -16.18
C ASP A 434 -35.73 -7.43 -15.42
N VAL A 435 -36.19 -6.19 -15.62
CA VAL A 435 -37.46 -5.71 -15.06
C VAL A 435 -38.60 -6.38 -15.81
N GLN A 436 -39.40 -7.18 -15.11
CA GLN A 436 -40.49 -7.96 -15.68
C GLN A 436 -41.77 -7.74 -14.88
N LEU A 437 -42.89 -7.66 -15.59
CA LEU A 437 -44.21 -7.56 -15.02
C LEU A 437 -44.95 -8.87 -15.24
N SER A 438 -45.54 -9.39 -14.16
CA SER A 438 -46.34 -10.60 -14.18
C SER A 438 -47.65 -10.42 -13.42
N ILE A 439 -48.71 -11.09 -13.87
CA ILE A 439 -49.93 -11.28 -13.10
C ILE A 439 -49.70 -12.52 -12.22
N THR A 440 -49.93 -12.39 -10.91
CA THR A 440 -49.73 -13.51 -9.98
C THR A 440 -50.94 -14.44 -9.90
N ASN A 441 -52.09 -14.04 -10.45
CA ASN A 441 -53.30 -14.86 -10.53
C ASN A 441 -53.21 -15.82 -11.73
N PRO A 442 -53.31 -17.16 -11.54
CA PRO A 442 -53.13 -18.15 -12.61
C PRO A 442 -54.39 -18.48 -13.44
N GLN A 443 -55.45 -17.65 -13.43
CA GLN A 443 -56.73 -17.92 -14.11
C GLN A 443 -57.37 -16.65 -14.70
N SER A 444 -58.47 -16.81 -15.46
CA SER A 444 -59.28 -15.71 -15.97
C SER A 444 -59.77 -14.81 -14.82
N ILE A 445 -59.60 -13.50 -14.98
CA ILE A 445 -59.90 -12.50 -13.95
C ILE A 445 -61.35 -12.07 -14.10
N LYS A 446 -62.18 -12.33 -13.09
CA LYS A 446 -63.59 -11.91 -13.07
C LYS A 446 -63.78 -10.62 -12.29
N GLU A 447 -64.88 -9.91 -12.54
CA GLU A 447 -65.25 -8.74 -11.75
C GLU A 447 -65.27 -9.06 -10.26
N ARG A 448 -64.72 -8.15 -9.45
CA ARG A 448 -64.52 -8.23 -8.00
C ARG A 448 -63.39 -9.15 -7.53
N ASP A 449 -62.70 -9.86 -8.42
CA ASP A 449 -61.49 -10.59 -8.06
C ASP A 449 -60.39 -9.62 -7.58
N THR A 450 -59.49 -10.12 -6.72
CA THR A 450 -58.30 -9.37 -6.34
C THR A 450 -57.16 -9.69 -7.30
N VAL A 451 -56.74 -8.69 -8.07
CA VAL A 451 -55.63 -8.79 -9.02
C VAL A 451 -54.36 -8.28 -8.36
N ARG A 452 -53.28 -9.04 -8.51
CA ARG A 452 -51.95 -8.68 -8.03
C ARG A 452 -50.95 -8.71 -9.17
N LEU A 453 -50.46 -7.52 -9.52
CA LEU A 453 -49.37 -7.34 -10.46
C LEU A 453 -48.04 -7.25 -9.70
N ASN A 454 -47.06 -8.06 -10.11
CA ASN A 454 -45.74 -8.08 -9.51
C ASN A 454 -44.69 -7.56 -10.51
N CYS A 455 -44.01 -6.48 -10.13
CA CYS A 455 -42.88 -5.93 -10.88
C CYS A 455 -41.57 -6.52 -10.35
N SER A 456 -41.08 -7.60 -10.94
CA SER A 456 -39.83 -8.24 -10.53
C SER A 456 -38.61 -7.56 -11.16
N VAL A 457 -37.51 -7.49 -10.40
CA VAL A 457 -36.21 -7.00 -10.86
C VAL A 457 -35.19 -8.13 -10.71
N GLY A 458 -34.44 -8.46 -11.77
CA GLY A 458 -33.40 -9.49 -11.71
C GLY A 458 -32.17 -9.03 -10.93
N SER A 459 -31.59 -7.89 -11.30
CA SER A 459 -30.42 -7.34 -10.59
C SER A 459 -30.34 -5.81 -10.69
N SER A 460 -29.70 -5.17 -9.72
CA SER A 460 -29.47 -3.71 -9.71
C SER A 460 -28.39 -3.36 -8.70
N ASN A 461 -27.59 -2.33 -8.94
CA ASN A 461 -26.70 -1.78 -7.93
C ASN A 461 -26.64 -0.24 -7.99
N PRO A 462 -27.00 0.51 -6.93
CA PRO A 462 -27.56 0.02 -5.67
C PRO A 462 -28.95 -0.59 -5.86
N VAL A 463 -29.40 -1.32 -4.84
CA VAL A 463 -30.75 -1.90 -4.79
C VAL A 463 -31.78 -0.82 -5.13
N TYR A 464 -32.71 -1.17 -6.02
CA TYR A 464 -33.83 -0.33 -6.43
C TYR A 464 -34.58 0.23 -5.22
N ARG A 465 -35.07 1.48 -5.33
CA ARG A 465 -35.69 2.19 -4.20
C ARG A 465 -37.17 2.48 -4.39
N TRP A 466 -37.65 2.53 -5.62
CA TRP A 466 -39.03 2.89 -5.90
C TRP A 466 -39.49 2.34 -7.25
N TYR A 467 -40.78 2.07 -7.33
CA TYR A 467 -41.47 1.65 -8.55
C TYR A 467 -42.34 2.80 -9.08
N LYS A 468 -42.51 2.87 -10.39
CA LYS A 468 -43.56 3.66 -11.04
C LYS A 468 -44.47 2.73 -11.82
N TRP A 469 -45.77 2.91 -11.65
CA TRP A 469 -46.78 2.10 -12.31
C TRP A 469 -47.50 2.92 -13.37
N TYR A 470 -47.87 2.29 -14.48
CA TYR A 470 -48.57 2.94 -15.58
C TYR A 470 -49.71 2.09 -16.11
N LYS A 471 -50.82 2.75 -16.45
CA LYS A 471 -51.97 2.20 -17.19
C LYS A 471 -52.20 3.05 -18.44
N MET A 472 -52.06 2.48 -19.64
CA MET A 472 -52.06 3.26 -20.91
C MET A 472 -51.20 4.54 -20.83
N GLN A 473 -49.96 4.42 -20.38
CA GLN A 473 -49.01 5.53 -20.20
C GLN A 473 -49.38 6.55 -19.11
N LYS A 474 -50.57 6.48 -18.50
CA LYS A 474 -50.93 7.33 -17.36
C LYS A 474 -50.31 6.76 -16.08
N PRO A 475 -49.65 7.58 -15.26
CA PRO A 475 -49.05 7.13 -14.02
C PRO A 475 -50.13 6.71 -13.01
N ILE A 476 -49.81 5.71 -12.21
CA ILE A 476 -50.59 5.24 -11.07
C ILE A 476 -49.82 5.60 -9.81
N GLU A 477 -50.48 6.18 -8.82
CA GLU A 477 -49.90 6.45 -7.51
C GLU A 477 -49.70 5.14 -6.72
N ASN A 478 -48.63 4.44 -7.03
CA ASN A 478 -48.12 3.31 -6.26
C ASN A 478 -46.60 3.28 -6.39
N SER A 479 -45.90 3.16 -5.28
CA SER A 479 -44.44 3.07 -5.23
C SER A 479 -43.94 1.68 -4.83
N GLN A 480 -44.85 0.75 -4.53
CA GLN A 480 -44.54 -0.61 -4.10
C GLN A 480 -44.28 -1.55 -5.28
N GLN A 481 -43.54 -2.63 -5.01
CA GLN A 481 -43.25 -3.70 -5.98
C GLN A 481 -44.50 -4.43 -6.46
N LEU A 482 -45.49 -4.55 -5.57
CA LEU A 482 -46.76 -5.19 -5.86
C LEU A 482 -47.81 -4.09 -6.06
N TYR A 483 -48.58 -4.18 -7.14
CA TYR A 483 -49.78 -3.36 -7.32
C TYR A 483 -51.00 -4.26 -7.22
N THR A 484 -51.81 -4.02 -6.19
CA THR A 484 -53.00 -4.81 -5.88
C THR A 484 -54.24 -3.94 -6.08
N PHE A 485 -55.24 -4.45 -6.79
CA PHE A 485 -56.51 -3.77 -6.98
C PHE A 485 -57.65 -4.76 -7.18
N THR A 486 -58.88 -4.30 -6.98
CA THR A 486 -60.10 -5.04 -7.29
C THR A 486 -60.38 -4.96 -8.79
N ALA A 487 -60.61 -6.09 -9.44
CA ALA A 487 -60.95 -6.19 -10.84
C ALA A 487 -62.33 -5.55 -11.10
N LEU A 488 -62.33 -4.43 -11.80
CA LEU A 488 -63.54 -3.72 -12.22
C LEU A 488 -63.41 -3.45 -13.74
N PRO A 489 -64.51 -3.22 -14.47
CA PRO A 489 -64.48 -3.01 -15.92
C PRO A 489 -63.50 -1.91 -16.35
N GLU A 490 -63.41 -0.82 -15.59
CA GLU A 490 -62.50 0.27 -15.89
C GLU A 490 -61.02 -0.11 -15.71
N LYS A 491 -60.72 -1.20 -15.00
CA LYS A 491 -59.34 -1.71 -14.82
C LYS A 491 -58.89 -2.62 -15.96
N ASN A 492 -59.79 -3.04 -16.86
CA ASN A 492 -59.46 -3.81 -18.07
C ASN A 492 -58.54 -3.00 -18.98
N ASN A 493 -57.24 -3.32 -18.97
CA ASN A 493 -56.25 -2.48 -19.64
C ASN A 493 -54.84 -3.10 -19.71
N VAL A 494 -53.94 -2.41 -20.41
CA VAL A 494 -52.51 -2.71 -20.47
C VAL A 494 -51.76 -1.95 -19.37
N TYR A 495 -51.01 -2.70 -18.57
CA TYR A 495 -50.17 -2.22 -17.48
C TYR A 495 -48.69 -2.39 -17.80
N ARG A 496 -47.87 -1.50 -17.27
CA ARG A 496 -46.41 -1.65 -17.18
C ARG A 496 -45.90 -1.03 -15.88
N CYS A 497 -44.74 -1.45 -15.44
CA CYS A 497 -44.03 -0.82 -14.32
C CYS A 497 -42.64 -0.35 -14.76
N GLU A 498 -42.05 0.55 -13.98
CA GLU A 498 -40.64 0.93 -14.06
C GLU A 498 -40.02 0.71 -12.69
N ALA A 499 -38.86 0.06 -12.67
CA ALA A 499 -38.04 -0.06 -11.46
C ALA A 499 -36.88 0.94 -11.54
N CYS A 500 -36.62 1.66 -10.45
CA CYS A 500 -35.65 2.74 -10.44
C CYS A 500 -34.70 2.66 -9.25
N ASN A 501 -33.44 3.00 -9.50
CA ASN A 501 -32.46 3.31 -8.48
C ASN A 501 -31.86 4.70 -8.75
N ARG A 502 -30.79 5.06 -8.03
CA ARG A 502 -30.13 6.37 -8.22
C ARG A 502 -29.42 6.53 -9.57
N VAL A 503 -29.17 5.43 -10.29
CA VAL A 503 -28.48 5.43 -11.58
C VAL A 503 -29.47 5.63 -12.72
N GLY A 504 -30.63 4.98 -12.65
CA GLY A 504 -31.66 5.12 -13.67
C GLY A 504 -32.91 4.28 -13.42
N CYS A 505 -33.82 4.34 -14.40
CA CYS A 505 -35.10 3.64 -14.44
C CYS A 505 -35.17 2.74 -15.67
N ILE A 506 -35.69 1.53 -15.52
CA ILE A 506 -35.95 0.61 -16.63
C ILE A 506 -37.40 0.13 -16.58
N SER A 507 -38.05 0.16 -17.74
CA SER A 507 -39.45 -0.29 -17.90
C SER A 507 -39.53 -1.80 -18.05
N SER A 508 -40.60 -2.38 -17.52
CA SER A 508 -40.99 -3.77 -17.76
C SER A 508 -41.59 -3.99 -19.15
N ASN A 509 -41.80 -5.26 -19.50
CA ASN A 509 -42.79 -5.64 -20.50
C ASN A 509 -44.19 -5.11 -20.15
N GLN A 510 -45.07 -5.08 -21.16
CA GLN A 510 -46.49 -4.77 -20.99
C GLN A 510 -47.29 -6.04 -20.70
N VAL A 511 -48.29 -5.91 -19.84
CA VAL A 511 -49.22 -6.99 -19.47
C VAL A 511 -50.65 -6.50 -19.62
N THR A 512 -51.45 -7.24 -20.38
CA THR A 512 -52.89 -6.98 -20.51
C THR A 512 -53.63 -7.68 -19.39
N VAL A 513 -54.37 -6.90 -18.60
CA VAL A 513 -55.32 -7.40 -17.61
C VAL A 513 -56.69 -7.40 -18.27
N ASP A 514 -57.19 -8.61 -18.58
CA ASP A 514 -58.51 -8.83 -19.17
C ASP A 514 -59.52 -9.17 -18.06
N VAL A 515 -60.41 -8.24 -17.76
CA VAL A 515 -61.43 -8.41 -16.69
C VAL A 515 -62.75 -8.83 -17.32
N LEU A 516 -63.24 -10.01 -16.95
CA LEU A 516 -64.52 -10.57 -17.41
C LEU A 516 -65.66 -10.14 -16.47
N PHE A 517 -66.74 -9.59 -17.01
CA PHE A 517 -67.88 -9.05 -16.27
C PHE A 517 -69.21 -9.28 -17.02
N ALA A 518 -70.31 -9.38 -16.26
CA ALA A 518 -71.66 -9.55 -16.81
C ALA A 518 -72.11 -8.30 -17.61
N PRO A 519 -73.09 -8.40 -18.52
CA PRO A 519 -73.59 -7.25 -19.27
C PRO A 519 -74.00 -6.08 -18.36
N GLN A 520 -73.49 -4.87 -18.61
CA GLN A 520 -73.79 -3.66 -17.85
C GLN A 520 -74.63 -2.68 -18.65
N ASN A 521 -75.37 -1.82 -17.93
CA ASN A 521 -76.24 -0.81 -18.51
C ASN A 521 -77.30 -1.38 -19.48
N VAL A 522 -77.86 -2.56 -19.16
CA VAL A 522 -78.94 -3.17 -19.93
C VAL A 522 -80.17 -2.27 -19.86
N ARG A 523 -80.75 -1.91 -21.01
CA ARG A 523 -81.92 -1.04 -21.11
C ARG A 523 -82.93 -1.64 -22.08
N ALA A 524 -84.15 -1.82 -21.59
CA ALA A 524 -85.29 -2.16 -22.43
C ALA A 524 -85.95 -0.88 -22.93
N SER A 525 -86.13 -0.77 -24.23
CA SER A 525 -86.76 0.38 -24.88
C SER A 525 -87.88 -0.09 -25.82
N ARG A 526 -88.79 0.82 -26.18
CA ARG A 526 -89.86 0.56 -27.14
C ARG A 526 -89.91 1.63 -28.22
N SER A 527 -90.18 1.20 -29.44
CA SER A 527 -90.41 2.06 -30.60
C SER A 527 -91.75 1.71 -31.25
N PRO A 528 -92.66 2.69 -31.44
CA PRO A 528 -92.52 4.10 -31.08
C PRO A 528 -92.67 4.37 -29.56
N LYS A 529 -92.10 5.48 -29.07
CA LYS A 529 -92.20 5.92 -27.65
C LYS A 529 -93.59 6.46 -27.26
N GLY A 530 -94.38 6.86 -28.25
CA GLY A 530 -95.70 7.47 -28.06
C GLY A 530 -96.80 6.46 -27.70
N GLN A 531 -98.04 6.86 -27.96
CA GLN A 531 -99.21 6.01 -27.76
C GLN A 531 -99.23 4.86 -28.77
N ILE A 532 -99.46 3.63 -28.30
CA ILE A 532 -99.58 2.44 -29.15
C ILE A 532 -101.06 2.11 -29.29
N SER A 533 -101.58 2.25 -30.50
CA SER A 533 -102.96 1.87 -30.80
C SER A 533 -103.02 0.41 -31.26
N GLU A 534 -104.15 -0.23 -30.97
CA GLU A 534 -104.45 -1.58 -31.45
C GLU A 534 -104.31 -1.71 -32.99
N GLY A 535 -103.82 -2.85 -33.44
CA GLY A 535 -103.53 -3.13 -34.84
C GLY A 535 -102.20 -2.53 -35.33
N GLY A 536 -101.57 -1.68 -34.51
CA GLY A 536 -100.24 -1.12 -34.78
C GLY A 536 -99.12 -2.15 -34.71
N VAL A 537 -97.89 -1.65 -34.84
CA VAL A 537 -96.66 -2.43 -34.68
C VAL A 537 -95.80 -1.75 -33.63
N VAL A 538 -95.26 -2.53 -32.69
CA VAL A 538 -94.30 -2.05 -31.70
C VAL A 538 -93.08 -2.97 -31.71
N THR A 539 -91.90 -2.37 -31.70
CA THR A 539 -90.63 -3.08 -31.55
C THR A 539 -90.07 -2.74 -30.18
N LEU A 540 -89.80 -3.79 -29.40
CA LEU A 540 -89.08 -3.70 -28.14
C LEU A 540 -87.63 -4.04 -28.42
N GLU A 541 -86.71 -3.24 -27.90
CA GLU A 541 -85.27 -3.43 -28.08
C GLU A 541 -84.59 -3.56 -26.72
N CYS A 542 -83.55 -4.37 -26.68
CA CYS A 542 -82.72 -4.58 -25.52
C CYS A 542 -81.31 -4.12 -25.82
N GLU A 543 -80.97 -2.95 -25.32
CA GLU A 543 -79.68 -2.31 -25.51
C GLU A 543 -78.75 -2.73 -24.37
N VAL A 544 -77.52 -3.14 -24.70
CA VAL A 544 -76.46 -3.43 -23.72
C VAL A 544 -75.36 -2.40 -23.91
N GLY A 545 -74.93 -1.76 -22.82
CA GLY A 545 -73.89 -0.72 -22.89
C GLY A 545 -72.49 -1.31 -23.04
N ASP A 546 -72.11 -2.23 -22.15
CA ASP A 546 -70.78 -2.85 -22.15
C ASP A 546 -70.85 -4.28 -21.60
N SER A 547 -69.97 -5.16 -22.07
CA SER A 547 -69.84 -6.53 -21.56
C SER A 547 -68.49 -7.13 -21.93
N ASN A 548 -67.96 -8.01 -21.09
CA ASN A 548 -66.80 -8.82 -21.44
C ASN A 548 -66.95 -10.25 -20.90
N PRO A 549 -67.08 -11.29 -21.76
CA PRO A 549 -67.00 -11.24 -23.21
C PRO A 549 -68.16 -10.51 -23.90
N LEU A 550 -67.95 -10.14 -25.17
CA LEU A 550 -68.93 -9.46 -26.03
C LEU A 550 -70.04 -10.38 -26.56
N HIS A 551 -69.88 -11.70 -26.43
CA HIS A 551 -70.90 -12.65 -26.85
C HIS A 551 -72.05 -12.71 -25.83
N ILE A 552 -73.20 -12.14 -26.20
CA ILE A 552 -74.38 -12.00 -25.34
C ILE A 552 -75.55 -12.81 -25.92
N THR A 553 -76.29 -13.49 -25.06
CA THR A 553 -77.59 -14.12 -25.38
C THR A 553 -78.72 -13.34 -24.71
N PHE A 554 -79.86 -13.21 -25.40
CA PHE A 554 -81.03 -12.48 -24.88
C PHE A 554 -82.18 -13.42 -24.52
N SER A 555 -83.02 -13.01 -23.57
CA SER A 555 -84.28 -13.68 -23.23
C SER A 555 -85.35 -12.65 -22.88
N TRP A 556 -86.54 -12.80 -23.44
CA TRP A 556 -87.67 -11.91 -23.20
C TRP A 556 -88.69 -12.52 -22.26
N TYR A 557 -89.30 -11.67 -21.44
CA TYR A 557 -90.34 -12.02 -20.48
C TYR A 557 -91.50 -11.05 -20.63
N LYS A 558 -92.74 -11.54 -20.46
CA LYS A 558 -93.94 -10.72 -20.33
C LYS A 558 -94.62 -11.05 -19.02
N ASP A 559 -94.78 -10.05 -18.16
CA ASP A 559 -95.40 -10.18 -16.83
C ASP A 559 -94.82 -11.37 -16.03
N GLY A 560 -93.50 -11.55 -16.13
CA GLY A 560 -92.74 -12.63 -15.47
C GLY A 560 -92.68 -13.96 -16.23
N ARG A 561 -93.46 -14.16 -17.30
CA ARG A 561 -93.43 -15.38 -18.12
C ARG A 561 -92.48 -15.26 -19.30
N GLN A 562 -91.58 -16.23 -19.46
CA GLN A 562 -90.62 -16.25 -20.57
C GLN A 562 -91.33 -16.41 -21.93
N LEU A 563 -90.89 -15.61 -22.89
CA LEU A 563 -91.28 -15.65 -24.29
C LEU A 563 -90.25 -16.44 -25.11
N ASN A 564 -90.69 -17.03 -26.22
CA ASN A 564 -89.80 -17.75 -27.12
C ASN A 564 -89.08 -16.78 -28.09
N SER A 565 -88.22 -15.92 -27.55
CA SER A 565 -87.38 -15.01 -28.32
C SER A 565 -86.00 -14.87 -27.68
N SER A 566 -84.97 -15.10 -28.48
CA SER A 566 -83.55 -14.95 -28.14
C SER A 566 -82.87 -13.79 -28.87
N SER A 567 -83.64 -13.00 -29.63
CA SER A 567 -83.16 -11.80 -30.33
C SER A 567 -83.04 -10.62 -29.37
N PHE A 568 -82.11 -9.70 -29.65
CA PHE A 568 -82.01 -8.41 -28.95
C PHE A 568 -83.24 -7.52 -29.18
N SER A 569 -84.06 -7.84 -30.20
CA SER A 569 -85.31 -7.14 -30.51
C SER A 569 -86.50 -8.11 -30.58
N LEU A 570 -87.65 -7.63 -30.11
CA LEU A 570 -88.93 -8.33 -30.14
C LEU A 570 -89.97 -7.44 -30.82
N THR A 571 -90.42 -7.82 -32.01
CA THR A 571 -91.45 -7.08 -32.76
C THR A 571 -92.82 -7.74 -32.59
N ILE A 572 -93.79 -6.97 -32.11
CA ILE A 572 -95.18 -7.38 -31.98
C ILE A 572 -95.95 -6.74 -33.14
N GLN A 573 -96.41 -7.56 -34.07
CA GLN A 573 -97.25 -7.13 -35.19
C GLN A 573 -98.72 -7.23 -34.80
N LYS A 574 -99.56 -6.33 -35.34
CA LYS A 574 -101.01 -6.30 -35.09
C LYS A 574 -101.31 -6.34 -33.58
N VAL A 575 -100.73 -5.39 -32.85
CA VAL A 575 -100.80 -5.30 -31.40
C VAL A 575 -102.25 -5.41 -30.91
N ALA A 576 -102.52 -6.32 -29.98
CA ALA A 576 -103.83 -6.56 -29.38
C ALA A 576 -103.91 -6.03 -27.93
N PRO A 577 -105.10 -5.79 -27.36
CA PRO A 577 -105.23 -5.36 -25.96
C PRO A 577 -104.54 -6.31 -24.97
N SER A 578 -104.57 -7.61 -25.28
CA SER A 578 -103.89 -8.65 -24.49
C SER A 578 -102.37 -8.51 -24.48
N ASP A 579 -101.76 -7.74 -25.39
CA ASP A 579 -100.31 -7.47 -25.43
C ASP A 579 -99.87 -6.40 -24.43
N SER A 580 -100.81 -5.69 -23.79
CA SER A 580 -100.47 -4.80 -22.68
C SER A 580 -99.80 -5.58 -21.55
N GLY A 581 -98.77 -5.01 -20.94
CA GLY A 581 -98.01 -5.66 -19.87
C GLY A 581 -96.61 -5.08 -19.71
N THR A 582 -95.85 -5.66 -18.79
CA THR A 582 -94.45 -5.32 -18.57
C THR A 582 -93.55 -6.34 -19.26
N TYR A 583 -92.75 -5.86 -20.21
CA TYR A 583 -91.80 -6.67 -20.96
C TYR A 583 -90.41 -6.53 -20.35
N GLY A 584 -89.87 -7.63 -19.85
CA GLY A 584 -88.50 -7.73 -19.36
C GLY A 584 -87.58 -8.29 -20.43
N CYS A 585 -86.44 -7.65 -20.66
CA CYS A 585 -85.31 -8.26 -21.36
C CYS A 585 -84.24 -8.66 -20.34
N GLU A 586 -83.73 -9.88 -20.48
CA GLU A 586 -82.51 -10.35 -19.83
C GLU A 586 -81.40 -10.52 -20.88
N ALA A 587 -80.24 -9.94 -20.61
CA ALA A 587 -79.01 -10.13 -21.36
C ALA A 587 -78.01 -10.93 -20.53
N LYS A 588 -77.39 -11.95 -21.14
CA LYS A 588 -76.52 -12.91 -20.46
C LYS A 588 -75.23 -13.14 -21.23
N ASN A 589 -74.10 -13.20 -20.53
CA ASN A 589 -72.86 -13.80 -21.03
C ASN A 589 -72.41 -14.94 -20.10
N GLU A 590 -71.21 -15.49 -20.33
CA GLU A 590 -70.68 -16.59 -19.50
C GLU A 590 -70.42 -16.21 -18.03
N ILE A 591 -70.35 -14.90 -17.72
CA ILE A 591 -70.05 -14.39 -16.38
C ILE A 591 -71.32 -14.16 -15.57
N GLY A 592 -72.38 -13.65 -16.20
CA GLY A 592 -73.64 -13.41 -15.50
C GLY A 592 -74.74 -12.82 -16.37
N THR A 593 -75.79 -12.36 -15.70
CA THR A 593 -77.01 -11.81 -16.30
C THR A 593 -77.30 -10.42 -15.76
N SER A 594 -77.90 -9.59 -16.60
CA SER A 594 -78.50 -8.31 -16.23
C SER A 594 -79.81 -8.14 -16.99
N SER A 595 -80.78 -7.47 -16.39
CA SER A 595 -82.10 -7.30 -16.98
C SER A 595 -82.63 -5.89 -16.82
N SER A 596 -83.56 -5.53 -17.71
CA SER A 596 -84.31 -4.28 -17.69
C SER A 596 -85.72 -4.54 -18.18
N SER A 597 -86.68 -3.72 -17.78
CA SER A 597 -88.07 -3.83 -18.22
C SER A 597 -88.60 -2.54 -18.84
N VAL A 598 -89.61 -2.69 -19.69
CA VAL A 598 -90.37 -1.62 -20.33
C VAL A 598 -91.85 -1.98 -20.35
N SER A 599 -92.72 -1.04 -20.02
CA SER A 599 -94.17 -1.25 -20.06
C SER A 599 -94.75 -0.92 -21.43
N LEU A 600 -95.63 -1.80 -21.92
CA LEU A 600 -96.44 -1.60 -23.10
C LEU A 600 -97.90 -1.44 -22.68
N ASP A 601 -98.50 -0.33 -23.07
CA ASP A 601 -99.90 0.00 -22.80
C ASP A 601 -100.61 0.21 -24.15
N VAL A 602 -101.49 -0.73 -24.50
CA VAL A 602 -102.19 -0.75 -25.78
C VAL A 602 -103.52 -0.01 -25.64
N ARG A 603 -103.69 1.03 -26.45
CA ARG A 603 -104.89 1.85 -26.48
C ARG A 603 -105.83 1.42 -27.59
N TYR A 604 -107.11 1.30 -27.27
CA TYR A 604 -108.16 0.83 -28.18
C TYR A 604 -109.47 1.57 -27.93
N GLY A 605 -110.27 1.69 -28.99
CA GLY A 605 -111.58 2.31 -28.95
C GLY A 605 -112.65 1.47 -28.24
N PRO A 606 -113.84 2.03 -27.99
CA PRO A 606 -114.90 1.32 -27.26
C PRO A 606 -115.43 0.09 -28.00
N ARG A 607 -115.46 -1.05 -27.31
CA ARG A 607 -115.94 -2.36 -27.79
C ARG A 607 -117.03 -2.91 -26.90
N ASN A 608 -117.75 -3.90 -27.45
CA ASN A 608 -118.87 -4.57 -26.76
C ASN A 608 -119.88 -3.55 -26.21
N VAL A 609 -120.10 -2.46 -26.97
CA VAL A 609 -120.98 -1.37 -26.56
C VAL A 609 -122.40 -1.91 -26.49
N ARG A 610 -122.99 -1.90 -25.30
CA ARG A 610 -124.31 -2.46 -25.08
C ARG A 610 -125.08 -1.70 -24.03
N LEU A 611 -126.39 -1.65 -24.23
CA LEU A 611 -127.31 -1.10 -23.25
C LEU A 611 -127.76 -2.18 -22.27
N SER A 612 -127.54 -1.91 -20.99
CA SER A 612 -128.08 -2.67 -19.89
C SER A 612 -129.19 -1.88 -19.22
N LEU A 613 -130.35 -2.51 -19.07
CA LEU A 613 -131.45 -2.01 -18.28
C LEU A 613 -131.39 -2.70 -16.92
N GLN A 614 -131.19 -1.94 -15.85
CA GLN A 614 -131.15 -2.47 -14.48
C GLN A 614 -132.58 -2.67 -13.92
N ARG A 615 -133.46 -3.36 -14.68
CA ARG A 615 -134.80 -3.79 -14.25
C ARG A 615 -135.29 -4.99 -15.05
N THR A 616 -136.03 -5.88 -14.39
CA THR A 616 -136.69 -7.06 -14.98
C THR A 616 -138.21 -6.91 -15.10
N ASP A 617 -138.81 -5.92 -14.42
CA ASP A 617 -140.26 -5.69 -14.42
C ASP A 617 -140.74 -4.90 -15.64
N VAL A 618 -142.03 -5.04 -15.96
CA VAL A 618 -142.69 -4.27 -17.02
C VAL A 618 -142.60 -2.77 -16.72
N ILE A 619 -142.04 -2.00 -17.65
CA ILE A 619 -141.94 -0.55 -17.52
C ILE A 619 -143.31 0.05 -17.78
N THR A 620 -143.86 0.76 -16.79
CA THR A 620 -145.11 1.50 -16.96
C THR A 620 -144.86 3.00 -16.99
N GLU A 621 -145.77 3.71 -17.65
CA GLU A 621 -145.80 5.16 -17.72
C GLU A 621 -145.69 5.81 -16.32
N GLY A 622 -144.86 6.85 -16.21
CA GLY A 622 -144.58 7.59 -14.97
C GLY A 622 -143.41 7.04 -14.13
N MET A 623 -142.80 5.90 -14.49
CA MET A 623 -141.63 5.36 -13.80
C MET A 623 -140.33 6.08 -14.18
N ASP A 624 -139.35 6.09 -13.27
CA ASP A 624 -137.97 6.45 -13.58
C ASP A 624 -137.18 5.21 -14.04
N VAL A 625 -136.43 5.32 -15.12
CA VAL A 625 -135.67 4.24 -15.77
C VAL A 625 -134.23 4.68 -16.00
N GLN A 626 -133.27 3.79 -15.77
CA GLN A 626 -131.85 4.04 -16.05
C GLN A 626 -131.34 3.05 -17.10
N LEU A 627 -130.74 3.58 -18.15
CA LEU A 627 -130.01 2.80 -19.14
C LEU A 627 -128.51 3.00 -18.91
N HIS A 628 -127.78 1.90 -18.76
CA HIS A 628 -126.33 1.90 -18.64
C HIS A 628 -125.72 1.51 -19.97
N CYS A 629 -124.82 2.34 -20.49
CA CYS A 629 -124.03 2.05 -21.65
C CYS A 629 -122.71 1.40 -21.21
N LEU A 630 -122.66 0.07 -21.28
CA LEU A 630 -121.47 -0.71 -20.93
C LEU A 630 -120.57 -0.82 -22.17
N ASN A 631 -119.29 -0.57 -22.00
CA ASN A 631 -118.28 -0.71 -23.05
C ASN A 631 -116.91 -1.05 -22.44
N ASP A 632 -116.06 -1.69 -23.22
CA ASP A 632 -114.64 -1.93 -22.90
C ASP A 632 -113.78 -1.01 -23.75
N ALA A 633 -112.92 -0.18 -23.13
CA ALA A 633 -112.09 0.81 -23.81
C ALA A 633 -110.84 1.14 -22.98
N ASN A 634 -109.71 1.39 -23.64
CA ASN A 634 -108.50 1.94 -23.01
C ASN A 634 -107.94 3.10 -23.86
N PRO A 635 -107.98 4.37 -23.40
CA PRO A 635 -108.53 4.83 -22.12
C PRO A 635 -110.04 4.64 -22.04
N GLN A 636 -110.56 4.69 -20.81
CA GLN A 636 -112.01 4.69 -20.55
C GLN A 636 -112.71 5.78 -21.38
N SER A 637 -113.90 5.46 -21.87
CA SER A 637 -114.73 6.41 -22.63
C SER A 637 -115.13 7.60 -21.76
N HIS A 638 -115.14 8.79 -22.36
CA HIS A 638 -115.43 10.04 -21.66
C HIS A 638 -116.65 10.80 -22.21
N THR A 639 -117.22 10.34 -23.33
CA THR A 639 -118.41 10.95 -23.94
C THR A 639 -119.41 9.87 -24.32
N TYR A 640 -120.68 10.06 -23.95
CA TYR A 640 -121.80 9.16 -24.20
C TYR A 640 -122.96 9.93 -24.86
N LYS A 641 -123.21 9.71 -26.14
CA LYS A 641 -124.37 10.25 -26.87
C LYS A 641 -125.51 9.24 -26.90
N TRP A 642 -126.72 9.69 -26.59
CA TRP A 642 -127.91 8.85 -26.49
C TRP A 642 -128.89 9.16 -27.61
N TYR A 643 -129.41 8.12 -28.24
CA TYR A 643 -130.35 8.22 -29.36
C TYR A 643 -131.63 7.46 -29.05
N TRP A 644 -132.76 8.03 -29.44
CA TRP A 644 -134.08 7.40 -29.41
C TRP A 644 -134.74 7.49 -30.78
N ASN A 645 -135.13 6.34 -31.32
CA ASN A 645 -135.70 6.20 -32.66
C ASN A 645 -134.88 6.93 -33.75
N GLY A 646 -133.54 6.89 -33.62
CA GLY A 646 -132.60 7.51 -34.56
C GLY A 646 -132.30 8.99 -34.33
N LYS A 647 -132.96 9.65 -33.36
CA LYS A 647 -132.71 11.07 -33.03
C LYS A 647 -131.87 11.19 -31.75
N GLU A 648 -130.86 12.05 -31.77
CA GLU A 648 -130.04 12.37 -30.59
C GLU A 648 -130.90 13.03 -29.52
N MET A 649 -130.86 12.49 -28.29
CA MET A 649 -131.60 12.96 -27.13
C MET A 649 -130.74 13.74 -26.15
N ALA A 650 -129.54 13.23 -25.88
CA ALA A 650 -128.67 13.73 -24.81
C ALA A 650 -127.21 13.35 -25.08
N GLN A 651 -126.30 14.16 -24.54
CA GLN A 651 -124.88 13.85 -24.47
C GLN A 651 -124.45 13.97 -23.00
N GLU A 652 -123.90 12.89 -22.47
CA GLU A 652 -123.53 12.73 -21.07
C GLU A 652 -122.04 12.39 -20.95
N VAL A 653 -121.45 12.72 -19.79
CA VAL A 653 -120.08 12.30 -19.43
C VAL A 653 -120.11 10.94 -18.74
N LEU A 654 -121.20 10.63 -18.05
CA LEU A 654 -121.42 9.36 -17.37
C LEU A 654 -122.08 8.35 -18.32
N SER A 655 -121.80 7.07 -18.08
CA SER A 655 -122.35 5.95 -18.85
C SER A 655 -123.84 5.66 -18.59
N ILE A 656 -124.59 6.61 -18.02
CA ILE A 656 -125.96 6.40 -17.52
C ILE A 656 -126.90 7.46 -18.10
N LEU A 657 -127.95 7.03 -18.81
CA LEU A 657 -129.11 7.87 -19.15
C LEU A 657 -130.21 7.65 -18.14
N LYS A 658 -130.65 8.74 -17.49
CA LYS A 658 -131.79 8.74 -16.57
C LYS A 658 -133.04 9.26 -17.30
N LEU A 659 -134.01 8.39 -17.51
CA LEU A 659 -135.32 8.73 -18.05
C LEU A 659 -136.30 8.85 -16.89
N THR A 660 -136.66 10.07 -16.50
CA THR A 660 -137.59 10.30 -15.38
C THR A 660 -139.03 10.40 -15.87
N LYS A 661 -139.99 9.82 -15.14
CA LYS A 661 -141.43 9.83 -15.46
C LYS A 661 -141.73 9.45 -16.93
N ILE A 662 -141.19 8.32 -17.36
CA ILE A 662 -141.23 7.89 -18.77
C ILE A 662 -142.66 7.79 -19.32
N GLN A 663 -142.89 8.27 -20.54
CA GLN A 663 -144.20 8.25 -21.20
C GLN A 663 -144.31 7.08 -22.19
N VAL A 664 -145.53 6.66 -22.54
CA VAL A 664 -145.75 5.52 -23.47
C VAL A 664 -145.20 5.81 -24.85
N GLU A 665 -145.31 7.07 -25.29
CA GLU A 665 -144.81 7.58 -26.56
C GLU A 665 -143.28 7.49 -26.65
N GLN A 666 -142.56 7.40 -25.52
CA GLN A 666 -141.11 7.22 -25.46
C GLN A 666 -140.70 5.74 -25.60
N SER A 667 -141.64 4.84 -25.91
CA SER A 667 -141.30 3.48 -26.35
C SER A 667 -140.52 3.52 -27.66
N GLY A 668 -139.67 2.52 -27.87
CA GLY A 668 -138.92 2.36 -29.11
C GLY A 668 -137.45 2.06 -28.89
N CYS A 669 -136.67 2.32 -29.93
CA CYS A 669 -135.28 1.92 -30.02
C CYS A 669 -134.36 2.92 -29.33
N TYR A 670 -133.68 2.52 -28.27
CA TYR A 670 -132.61 3.28 -27.63
C TYR A 670 -131.24 2.77 -28.07
N ARG A 671 -130.33 3.70 -28.34
CA ARG A 671 -128.92 3.41 -28.64
C ARG A 671 -128.01 4.36 -27.89
N CYS A 672 -126.84 3.90 -27.48
CA CYS A 672 -125.76 4.77 -27.01
C CYS A 672 -124.60 4.70 -27.98
N ARG A 673 -124.04 5.87 -28.32
CA ARG A 673 -122.77 6.02 -29.02
C ARG A 673 -121.76 6.60 -28.05
N VAL A 674 -120.63 5.91 -27.90
CA VAL A 674 -119.60 6.21 -26.92
C VAL A 674 -118.32 6.61 -27.61
N PHE A 675 -117.55 7.49 -26.99
CA PHE A 675 -116.31 8.01 -27.53
C PHE A 675 -115.21 7.93 -26.48
N ASN A 676 -114.05 7.45 -26.91
CA ASN A 676 -112.80 7.72 -26.22
C ASN A 676 -111.86 8.50 -27.15
N THR A 677 -110.63 8.73 -26.70
CA THR A 677 -109.62 9.47 -27.48
C THR A 677 -109.13 8.71 -28.73
N ILE A 678 -109.55 7.47 -28.96
CA ILE A 678 -109.12 6.62 -30.09
C ILE A 678 -110.22 6.54 -31.17
N SER A 679 -111.43 6.13 -30.79
CA SER A 679 -112.54 5.98 -31.72
C SER A 679 -113.90 6.12 -31.04
N GLU A 680 -114.96 6.08 -31.84
CA GLU A 680 -116.34 5.90 -31.37
C GLU A 680 -116.78 4.42 -31.45
N GLY A 681 -117.80 4.07 -30.68
CA GLY A 681 -118.49 2.79 -30.75
C GLY A 681 -119.99 2.99 -30.48
N GLU A 682 -120.85 2.15 -31.05
CA GLU A 682 -122.30 2.29 -30.90
C GLU A 682 -122.94 0.97 -30.48
N SER A 683 -123.94 1.06 -29.59
CA SER A 683 -124.71 -0.10 -29.19
C SER A 683 -125.69 -0.54 -30.27
N GLU A 684 -126.04 -1.83 -30.24
CA GLU A 684 -127.25 -2.28 -30.91
C GLU A 684 -128.51 -1.61 -30.32
N CYS A 685 -129.61 -1.71 -31.08
CA CYS A 685 -130.91 -1.19 -30.67
C CYS A 685 -131.46 -1.92 -29.45
N LYS A 686 -131.66 -1.20 -28.34
CA LYS A 686 -132.41 -1.70 -27.20
C LYS A 686 -133.84 -1.18 -27.25
N ASN A 687 -134.78 -2.05 -27.62
CA ASN A 687 -136.19 -1.70 -27.61
C ASN A 687 -136.72 -1.63 -26.17
N LEU A 688 -137.16 -0.44 -25.77
CA LEU A 688 -137.85 -0.19 -24.51
C LEU A 688 -139.35 -0.13 -24.80
N SER A 689 -140.13 -1.00 -24.14
CA SER A 689 -141.59 -0.99 -24.24
C SER A 689 -142.18 -0.44 -22.96
N VAL A 690 -142.86 0.71 -23.06
CA VAL A 690 -143.52 1.38 -21.93
C VAL A 690 -145.02 1.13 -22.04
N SER A 691 -145.59 0.48 -21.04
CA SER A 691 -147.04 0.24 -20.96
C SER A 691 -147.76 1.43 -20.31
N TYR A 692 -148.97 1.77 -20.77
CA TYR A 692 -149.81 2.75 -20.09
C TYR A 692 -149.96 2.40 -18.62
N SER A 693 -149.86 3.42 -17.75
CA SER A 693 -150.16 3.23 -16.34
C SER A 693 -151.61 2.76 -16.18
N ARG A 694 -151.92 2.06 -15.08
CA ARG A 694 -153.29 1.63 -14.79
C ARG A 694 -154.27 2.82 -14.79
N SER A 695 -153.82 3.98 -14.33
CA SER A 695 -154.59 5.22 -14.31
C SER A 695 -154.86 5.80 -15.70
N THR A 696 -153.91 5.72 -16.62
CA THR A 696 -154.03 6.23 -18.00
C THR A 696 -154.90 5.32 -18.87
N LYS A 697 -154.82 3.99 -18.68
CA LYS A 697 -155.73 3.04 -19.34
C LYS A 697 -157.19 3.33 -18.99
N LEU A 698 -157.50 3.62 -17.73
CA LEU A 698 -158.85 3.96 -17.26
C LEU A 698 -159.36 5.29 -17.85
N LYS A 699 -158.52 6.32 -17.94
CA LYS A 699 -158.90 7.62 -18.54
C LYS A 699 -159.24 7.52 -20.04
N ARG A 700 -158.51 6.72 -20.84
CA ARG A 700 -158.80 6.56 -22.27
C ARG A 700 -160.05 5.73 -22.56
N ILE A 701 -160.41 4.77 -21.69
CA ILE A 701 -161.66 4.01 -21.82
C ILE A 701 -162.88 4.92 -21.62
N LEU A 702 -162.79 5.91 -20.72
CA LEU A 702 -163.88 6.87 -20.45
C LEU A 702 -164.16 7.87 -21.59
N ILE A 703 -163.18 8.20 -22.44
CA ILE A 703 -163.36 9.15 -23.56
C ILE A 703 -164.12 8.52 -24.75
N VAL A 704 -164.20 7.19 -24.83
CA VAL A 704 -164.85 6.48 -25.95
C VAL A 704 -166.34 6.18 -25.70
N MET A 705 -166.86 6.40 -24.48
CA MET A 705 -168.22 6.02 -24.08
C MET A 705 -169.18 7.21 -23.84
N THR A 706 -169.38 8.10 -24.83
CA THR A 706 -170.53 9.04 -24.87
C THR A 706 -171.25 8.98 -26.23
N PRO A 707 -172.47 8.41 -26.33
CA PRO A 707 -173.29 8.44 -27.54
C PRO A 707 -174.49 9.42 -27.47
N ASN A 708 -174.67 10.16 -28.57
CA ASN A 708 -175.80 10.93 -29.13
C ASN A 708 -177.14 11.09 -28.36
N SER A 709 -177.64 12.35 -28.29
CA SER A 709 -178.92 12.73 -28.95
C SER A 709 -179.13 14.26 -29.13
N SER A 710 -179.63 14.60 -30.32
CA SER A 710 -180.45 15.76 -30.77
C SER A 710 -179.92 17.21 -30.85
N LEU A 711 -179.59 17.62 -32.10
CA LEU A 711 -180.06 18.79 -32.88
C LEU A 711 -180.44 20.10 -32.16
N VAL A 712 -179.69 21.20 -32.42
CA VAL A 712 -180.12 22.55 -32.90
C VAL A 712 -178.90 23.30 -33.50
N GLN A 713 -179.12 24.01 -34.62
CA GLN A 713 -178.25 24.94 -35.38
C GLN A 713 -177.53 25.99 -34.50
N CYS A 714 -176.35 26.54 -34.81
CA CYS A 714 -175.77 27.02 -36.07
C CYS A 714 -174.24 26.90 -36.05
#